data_AF-A0A934RU46-F1
#
_entry.id   AF-A0A934RU46-F1
#
_cell.length_a   1.000
_cell.length_b   1.000
_cell.length_c   1.000
_cell.angle_alpha   90.00
_cell.angle_beta   90.00
_cell.angle_gamma   90.00
#
_symmetry.space_group_name_H-M   'P 1'
#
loop_
_entity.id
_entity.type
_entity.pdbx_description
1 polymer ?
#
loop_
_entity_poly.entity_id
_entity_poly.type
_entity_poly.pdbx_seq_one_letter_code
_entity_poly.pdbx_strand_id
1 'polypeptide(L)'
;MKILFAAMGISAASLSFAEDKPLDFWDEEVRLFGVVSKGESIDSSLSKRRDYAYKSEAFALDHADHVEGDLSVVYTPAKLGMPERFGFVAGLWGERWDLSKKMSLRLWVKAKGGNALGTWKVRLVDTAGKEANGELAGIGAEWKELKLPLSKLKAAAGFDWGNVKLCSFEAAFSEEARIHFDGVRFEHGKKHIGVTDKTLDQRMAEAEASRAMRVEVGMKAAADNNKEGLYAPVSAFAKMLLNEDLETANRLLVEELKKSSDANAWGLLQTPLYCRFYYMFSSRYGKFPGRMTPETEKLLLETLWDRTSAKNDIHWARQSTWYLDGSENHDLNAKACNLVTSRIFMNEPDYKDRIYPDYGFGGSYHYGHAGYYGPDIDPDTRHGGGRANLSDGKEYNAADHYEAWLTFLKTYFRERAERGFFLEYASYGYTKHSLNMVDLAYQYSGDEELHALIDDFLTLFWAEWAQVSISGVRGGPKTRHHKTVGGPDDKATADLIGFHLGGPANAGVWWYWNLINDFKLHPVVWKMALDREGMGSFTYKARGIGEEENVLPRPLGTERSLVVDTDARFLKSTYVTPNYTLGTQMDHPSAVHSHLSIVGRWHGMTFSQSPESRIVPVNLTDGFNVYKKKSPYDMEAMYQTVHHERTLILQQSRRWYAVHPEWYPVNADYNQPVGIWIGNQWDRRLERDGWIFVQSGNAYAAVRPVLWDEAYEKEHKKKTSGNQVYFNAPDDAPTVKLRTDCYRWSEDKSLLLLEDKFTATIIEAGSKADYPTLEAFMADVLDNPIALYKTVVPGDNVLVYTGCGDDAQEIVFNCGARQIPMVGGESIDYSYPMTFDSPYMKSEYKSGKIRIEYDGETLDLDFSN
;
A
#
# COMPACT_ATOMS: atom_id res chain seq x y z
N MET A 1 51.78 3.92 -1.99
CA MET A 1 51.58 2.73 -2.84
C MET A 1 50.52 3.13 -3.89
N LYS A 2 50.90 3.18 -5.18
CA LYS A 2 50.03 3.65 -6.27
C LYS A 2 48.92 2.61 -6.52
N ILE A 3 47.65 3.00 -6.43
CA ILE A 3 46.50 2.15 -6.75
C ILE A 3 46.06 2.48 -8.19
N LEU A 4 46.05 1.42 -9.01
CA LEU A 4 45.63 1.40 -10.40
C LEU A 4 44.10 1.57 -10.51
N PHE A 5 43.65 2.47 -11.36
CA PHE A 5 42.26 2.51 -11.85
C PHE A 5 42.03 1.31 -12.76
N ALA A 6 41.13 0.40 -12.37
CA ALA A 6 40.59 -0.64 -13.24
C ALA A 6 39.28 -0.12 -13.85
N ALA A 7 39.32 0.20 -15.13
CA ALA A 7 38.14 0.41 -15.95
C ALA A 7 37.45 -0.96 -16.16
N MET A 8 36.27 -1.15 -15.58
CA MET A 8 35.40 -2.29 -15.90
C MET A 8 34.64 -1.98 -17.19
N GLY A 9 35.02 -2.66 -18.27
CA GLY A 9 34.23 -2.77 -19.48
C GLY A 9 32.99 -3.61 -19.22
N ILE A 10 31.83 -3.05 -19.53
CA ILE A 10 30.54 -3.74 -19.51
C ILE A 10 30.55 -4.76 -20.65
N SER A 11 30.66 -6.05 -20.30
CA SER A 11 30.49 -7.17 -21.22
C SER A 11 28.99 -7.44 -21.36
N ALA A 12 28.44 -7.11 -22.53
CA ALA A 12 27.07 -7.45 -22.91
C ALA A 12 26.91 -8.98 -22.95
N ALA A 13 26.17 -9.53 -21.99
CA ALA A 13 25.64 -10.89 -22.08
C ALA A 13 24.43 -10.87 -23.02
N SER A 14 24.56 -11.56 -24.15
CA SER A 14 23.47 -11.79 -25.09
C SER A 14 22.53 -12.86 -24.54
N LEU A 15 21.45 -12.43 -23.86
CA LEU A 15 20.25 -13.24 -23.66
C LEU A 15 19.36 -13.12 -24.90
N SER A 16 18.79 -14.24 -25.33
CA SER A 16 17.91 -14.30 -26.49
C SER A 16 16.57 -13.63 -26.15
N PHE A 17 16.39 -12.40 -26.61
CA PHE A 17 15.14 -11.64 -26.55
C PHE A 17 13.99 -12.39 -27.22
N ALA A 18 13.06 -12.94 -26.42
CA ALA A 18 11.65 -12.82 -26.77
C ALA A 18 11.35 -11.32 -26.92
N GLU A 19 10.43 -10.91 -27.81
CA GLU A 19 10.09 -9.48 -27.91
C GLU A 19 9.56 -9.01 -26.55
N ASP A 20 10.38 -8.29 -25.79
CA ASP A 20 10.03 -7.83 -24.45
C ASP A 20 8.79 -6.93 -24.52
N LYS A 21 7.78 -7.31 -23.76
CA LYS A 21 6.53 -6.56 -23.64
C LYS A 21 6.81 -5.14 -23.11
N PRO A 22 6.17 -4.09 -23.67
CA PRO A 22 6.20 -2.77 -23.08
C PRO A 22 5.53 -2.78 -21.70
N LEU A 23 6.18 -2.13 -20.72
CA LEU A 23 5.68 -2.01 -19.35
C LEU A 23 5.52 -0.55 -19.00
N ASP A 24 4.51 -0.21 -18.20
CA ASP A 24 4.25 1.17 -17.79
C ASP A 24 4.49 1.41 -16.31
N PHE A 25 5.15 2.52 -16.00
CA PHE A 25 5.37 2.96 -14.63
C PHE A 25 4.69 4.31 -14.40
N TRP A 26 3.49 4.22 -13.83
CA TRP A 26 2.58 5.34 -13.56
C TRP A 26 3.25 6.57 -12.95
N ASP A 27 4.19 6.41 -12.02
CA ASP A 27 4.84 7.54 -11.36
C ASP A 27 5.90 8.20 -12.24
N GLU A 28 6.67 7.43 -13.00
CA GLU A 28 7.72 7.98 -13.88
C GLU A 28 7.12 8.69 -15.11
N GLU A 29 6.15 8.08 -15.78
CA GLU A 29 5.69 8.57 -17.09
C GLU A 29 5.16 9.99 -17.03
N VAL A 30 4.31 10.33 -16.07
CA VAL A 30 3.84 11.71 -15.89
C VAL A 30 4.99 12.68 -15.63
N ARG A 31 6.07 12.22 -14.97
CA ARG A 31 7.25 13.04 -14.65
C ARG A 31 8.17 13.22 -15.84
N LEU A 32 8.17 12.34 -16.84
CA LEU A 32 9.02 12.51 -18.03
C LEU A 32 8.54 13.69 -18.89
N PHE A 33 7.25 13.99 -18.85
CA PHE A 33 6.67 15.07 -19.64
C PHE A 33 6.80 16.44 -18.97
N GLY A 34 6.98 17.45 -19.80
CA GLY A 34 7.13 18.84 -19.38
C GLY A 34 6.58 19.80 -20.42
N VAL A 35 6.40 21.04 -19.99
CA VAL A 35 5.77 22.11 -20.76
C VAL A 35 6.35 23.44 -20.34
N VAL A 36 6.61 24.33 -21.28
CA VAL A 36 7.33 25.58 -21.03
C VAL A 36 6.90 26.71 -21.94
N SER A 37 7.22 27.94 -21.52
CA SER A 37 7.05 29.13 -22.34
C SER A 37 8.06 29.18 -23.48
N LYS A 38 7.78 30.00 -24.49
CA LYS A 38 8.66 30.18 -25.65
C LYS A 38 10.03 30.71 -25.21
N GLY A 39 11.09 29.93 -25.47
CA GLY A 39 12.48 30.30 -25.16
C GLY A 39 13.09 29.49 -24.01
N GLU A 40 12.27 28.78 -23.25
CA GLU A 40 12.73 27.85 -22.21
C GLU A 40 12.88 26.42 -22.77
N SER A 41 13.58 25.58 -22.01
CA SER A 41 13.80 24.16 -22.30
C SER A 41 12.91 23.29 -21.42
N ILE A 42 12.40 22.17 -21.97
CA ILE A 42 11.46 21.25 -21.30
C ILE A 42 12.00 20.72 -19.95
N ASP A 43 13.32 20.62 -19.82
CA ASP A 43 14.01 20.16 -18.62
C ASP A 43 14.18 21.24 -17.52
N SER A 44 13.71 22.48 -17.73
CA SER A 44 13.81 23.57 -16.74
C SER A 44 13.08 23.26 -15.41
N SER A 45 12.06 22.41 -15.47
CA SER A 45 11.25 22.00 -14.31
C SER A 45 11.72 20.69 -13.66
N LEU A 46 12.85 20.10 -14.09
CA LEU A 46 13.31 18.79 -13.59
C LEU A 46 13.44 18.73 -12.07
N SER A 47 13.92 19.81 -11.43
CA SER A 47 14.03 19.85 -9.96
C SER A 47 12.68 19.62 -9.26
N LYS A 48 11.59 20.21 -9.79
CA LYS A 48 10.23 19.99 -9.28
C LYS A 48 9.73 18.58 -9.58
N ARG A 49 10.03 18.06 -10.78
CA ARG A 49 9.60 16.72 -11.23
C ARG A 49 10.31 15.57 -10.50
N ARG A 50 11.48 15.82 -9.91
CA ARG A 50 12.23 14.90 -9.04
C ARG A 50 11.69 14.83 -7.61
N ASP A 51 10.81 15.74 -7.21
CA ASP A 51 10.22 15.74 -5.87
C ASP A 51 9.26 14.56 -5.71
N TYR A 52 9.40 13.73 -4.69
CA TYR A 52 8.50 12.59 -4.44
C TYR A 52 7.01 13.02 -4.34
N ALA A 53 6.74 14.24 -3.88
CA ALA A 53 5.40 14.80 -3.75
C ALA A 53 4.87 15.47 -5.04
N TYR A 54 5.63 15.44 -6.14
CA TYR A 54 5.23 16.06 -7.40
C TYR A 54 3.85 15.60 -7.88
N LYS A 55 3.06 16.57 -8.35
CA LYS A 55 1.81 16.36 -9.07
C LYS A 55 1.87 17.26 -10.30
N SER A 56 1.65 16.68 -11.48
CA SER A 56 1.62 17.48 -12.71
C SER A 56 0.33 18.28 -12.80
N GLU A 57 0.45 19.55 -13.19
CA GLU A 57 -0.71 20.43 -13.38
C GLU A 57 -1.38 20.20 -14.75
N ALA A 58 -0.62 19.81 -15.77
CA ALA A 58 -1.12 19.68 -17.15
C ALA A 58 -1.10 18.26 -17.71
N PHE A 59 -0.33 17.34 -17.12
CA PHE A 59 -0.27 15.95 -17.55
C PHE A 59 -1.00 15.06 -16.55
N ALA A 60 -1.70 14.05 -17.06
CA ALA A 60 -2.36 13.01 -16.28
C ALA A 60 -2.21 11.66 -16.98
N LEU A 61 -2.48 10.58 -16.26
CA LEU A 61 -2.59 9.23 -16.81
C LEU A 61 -4.02 8.98 -17.27
N ASP A 62 -4.18 8.21 -18.33
CA ASP A 62 -5.48 7.74 -18.82
C ASP A 62 -5.43 6.23 -19.07
N HIS A 63 -6.04 5.47 -18.16
CA HIS A 63 -6.11 4.01 -18.20
C HIS A 63 -7.23 3.51 -19.11
N ALA A 64 -8.13 4.39 -19.56
CA ALA A 64 -9.25 3.98 -20.39
C ALA A 64 -8.97 4.07 -21.89
N ASP A 65 -8.00 4.91 -22.25
CA ASP A 65 -7.80 5.38 -23.61
C ASP A 65 -6.31 5.33 -23.98
N HIS A 66 -5.87 4.13 -24.33
CA HIS A 66 -4.50 3.78 -24.71
C HIS A 66 -4.52 2.82 -25.91
N VAL A 67 -3.33 2.47 -26.42
CA VAL A 67 -3.08 1.60 -27.57
C VAL A 67 -2.02 0.55 -27.26
N GLU A 68 -0.94 0.93 -26.58
CA GLU A 68 0.11 0.04 -26.07
C GLU A 68 0.18 0.16 -24.55
N GLY A 69 0.66 -0.88 -23.88
CA GLY A 69 0.76 -0.89 -22.41
C GLY A 69 -0.59 -0.78 -21.69
N ASP A 70 -0.52 -0.35 -20.42
CA ASP A 70 -1.63 -0.28 -19.47
C ASP A 70 -2.30 1.11 -19.43
N LEU A 71 -1.65 2.14 -19.98
CA LEU A 71 -2.08 3.53 -19.85
C LEU A 71 -1.46 4.45 -20.90
N SER A 72 -2.07 5.61 -21.10
CA SER A 72 -1.47 6.70 -21.90
C SER A 72 -1.25 7.98 -21.07
N VAL A 73 -0.40 8.87 -21.58
CA VAL A 73 -0.17 10.20 -20.98
C VAL A 73 -1.00 11.25 -21.71
N VAL A 74 -1.80 12.01 -20.95
CA VAL A 74 -2.69 13.05 -21.48
C VAL A 74 -2.23 14.43 -21.09
N TYR A 75 -1.93 15.26 -22.09
CA TYR A 75 -1.65 16.67 -21.94
C TYR A 75 -2.90 17.52 -22.11
N THR A 76 -3.14 18.42 -21.16
CA THR A 76 -4.20 19.42 -21.17
C THR A 76 -3.62 20.84 -21.20
N PRO A 77 -3.42 21.46 -22.39
CA PRO A 77 -2.84 22.80 -22.51
C PRO A 77 -3.61 23.91 -21.77
N ALA A 78 -4.93 23.82 -21.73
CA ALA A 78 -5.79 24.81 -21.09
C ALA A 78 -5.49 25.04 -19.61
N LYS A 79 -4.98 24.03 -18.90
CA LYS A 79 -4.65 24.13 -17.47
C LYS A 79 -3.47 25.07 -17.19
N LEU A 80 -2.67 25.43 -18.21
CA LEU A 80 -1.48 26.26 -18.07
C LEU A 80 -1.45 27.48 -19.01
N GLY A 81 -2.60 27.90 -19.53
CA GLY A 81 -2.67 29.07 -20.41
C GLY A 81 -2.11 28.82 -21.82
N MET A 82 -2.34 27.64 -22.37
CA MET A 82 -2.02 27.27 -23.77
C MET A 82 -0.54 27.35 -24.18
N PRO A 83 0.41 26.84 -23.39
CA PRO A 83 1.80 26.82 -23.82
C PRO A 83 1.97 25.94 -25.06
N GLU A 84 2.56 26.53 -26.11
CA GLU A 84 2.74 25.90 -27.42
C GLU A 84 3.84 24.82 -27.40
N ARG A 85 4.76 24.88 -26.43
CA ARG A 85 5.92 23.98 -26.34
C ARG A 85 5.81 23.00 -25.19
N PHE A 86 5.87 21.73 -25.53
CA PHE A 86 5.75 20.60 -24.62
C PHE A 86 6.62 19.44 -25.12
N GLY A 87 6.78 18.39 -24.33
CA GLY A 87 7.55 17.22 -24.75
C GLY A 87 8.00 16.40 -23.55
N PHE A 88 9.04 15.60 -23.77
CA PHE A 88 9.55 14.66 -22.77
C PHE A 88 11.07 14.64 -22.72
N VAL A 89 11.60 14.25 -21.57
CA VAL A 89 13.05 14.10 -21.31
C VAL A 89 13.46 12.63 -21.39
N ALA A 90 14.75 12.38 -21.56
CA ALA A 90 15.32 11.03 -21.57
C ALA A 90 15.23 10.33 -20.21
N GLY A 91 15.21 11.11 -19.14
CA GLY A 91 14.96 10.64 -17.80
C GLY A 91 15.06 11.79 -16.81
N LEU A 92 14.78 11.51 -15.54
CA LEU A 92 14.75 12.54 -14.51
C LEU A 92 16.14 12.84 -13.95
N TRP A 93 17.08 11.90 -13.98
CA TRP A 93 18.34 11.90 -13.26
C TRP A 93 19.56 12.09 -14.19
N GLY A 94 19.37 12.72 -15.35
CA GLY A 94 20.47 13.02 -16.28
C GLY A 94 20.78 11.90 -17.27
N GLU A 95 19.84 10.96 -17.42
CA GLU A 95 19.80 9.97 -18.48
C GLU A 95 19.82 10.66 -19.86
N ARG A 96 20.28 9.91 -20.85
CA ARG A 96 20.42 10.36 -22.23
C ARG A 96 20.24 9.19 -23.16
N TRP A 97 19.70 9.47 -24.33
CA TRP A 97 19.52 8.47 -25.36
C TRP A 97 20.76 8.41 -26.26
N ASP A 98 21.26 7.19 -26.45
CA ASP A 98 22.24 6.85 -27.48
C ASP A 98 21.53 6.61 -28.82
N LEU A 99 21.21 7.71 -29.50
CA LEU A 99 20.50 7.71 -30.77
C LEU A 99 21.45 7.66 -31.96
N SER A 100 20.88 7.38 -33.13
CA SER A 100 21.57 7.54 -34.41
C SER A 100 20.61 8.03 -35.49
N LYS A 101 21.15 8.62 -36.56
CA LYS A 101 20.35 9.04 -37.73
C LYS A 101 19.56 7.89 -38.39
N LYS A 102 19.92 6.64 -38.12
CA LYS A 102 19.23 5.45 -38.66
C LYS A 102 17.94 5.12 -37.89
N MET A 103 17.80 5.65 -36.68
CA MET A 103 16.62 5.46 -35.86
C MET A 103 15.44 6.30 -36.32
N SER A 104 14.26 5.95 -35.84
CA SER A 104 13.05 6.74 -35.94
C SER A 104 12.45 6.96 -34.57
N LEU A 105 11.91 8.15 -34.31
CA LEU A 105 10.95 8.34 -33.22
C LEU A 105 9.62 7.73 -33.67
N ARG A 106 9.09 6.82 -32.86
CA ARG A 106 7.76 6.22 -33.00
C ARG A 106 6.92 6.68 -31.80
N LEU A 107 5.68 7.04 -32.05
CA LEU A 107 4.68 7.27 -31.01
C LEU A 107 3.28 7.03 -31.57
N TRP A 108 2.38 6.58 -30.71
CA TRP A 108 0.96 6.79 -30.88
C TRP A 108 0.60 8.17 -30.38
N VAL A 109 -0.20 8.88 -31.17
CA VAL A 109 -0.72 10.19 -30.78
C VAL A 109 -2.13 10.37 -31.29
N LYS A 110 -2.92 11.07 -30.49
CA LYS A 110 -4.14 11.72 -30.93
C LYS A 110 -4.29 13.07 -30.27
N ALA A 111 -4.97 13.98 -30.95
CA ALA A 111 -5.22 15.31 -30.46
C ALA A 111 -6.65 15.75 -30.73
N LYS A 112 -7.35 16.20 -29.68
CA LYS A 112 -8.60 16.92 -29.79
C LYS A 112 -8.31 18.42 -29.93
N GLY A 113 -9.20 19.15 -30.62
CA GLY A 113 -9.08 20.60 -30.85
C GLY A 113 -8.38 20.92 -32.18
N GLY A 114 -9.05 21.66 -33.07
CA GLY A 114 -8.64 21.82 -34.47
C GLY A 114 -7.23 22.38 -34.67
N ASN A 115 -6.78 23.28 -33.79
CA ASN A 115 -5.45 23.89 -33.87
C ASN A 115 -4.31 22.90 -33.57
N ALA A 116 -4.60 21.82 -32.83
CA ALA A 116 -3.62 20.80 -32.48
C ALA A 116 -3.37 19.79 -33.61
N LEU A 117 -4.17 19.80 -34.68
CA LEU A 117 -4.10 18.84 -35.78
C LEU A 117 -3.09 19.25 -36.86
N GLY A 118 -2.61 18.28 -37.64
CA GLY A 118 -1.75 18.52 -38.79
C GLY A 118 -0.28 18.23 -38.52
N THR A 119 0.54 19.28 -38.42
CA THR A 119 2.00 19.17 -38.34
C THR A 119 2.54 19.90 -37.12
N TRP A 120 3.36 19.21 -36.34
CA TRP A 120 4.09 19.79 -35.21
C TRP A 120 5.56 19.94 -35.56
N LYS A 121 6.20 21.00 -35.05
CA LYS A 121 7.66 21.08 -35.11
C LYS A 121 8.24 20.14 -34.06
N VAL A 122 9.29 19.41 -34.41
CA VAL A 122 10.01 18.53 -33.49
C VAL A 122 11.43 19.03 -33.30
N ARG A 123 11.92 18.98 -32.06
CA ARG A 123 13.33 19.24 -31.74
C ARG A 123 13.87 18.17 -30.81
N LEU A 124 14.98 17.56 -31.22
CA LEU A 124 15.86 16.84 -30.31
C LEU A 124 16.93 17.80 -29.81
N VAL A 125 17.24 17.74 -28.52
CA VAL A 125 18.27 18.57 -27.90
C VAL A 125 19.31 17.67 -27.24
N ASP A 126 20.58 17.87 -27.56
CA ASP A 126 21.70 17.16 -26.94
C ASP A 126 22.10 17.79 -25.59
N THR A 127 22.99 17.11 -24.87
CA THR A 127 23.49 17.60 -23.57
C THR A 127 24.27 18.91 -23.67
N ALA A 128 24.75 19.29 -24.86
CA ALA A 128 25.40 20.57 -25.13
C ALA A 128 24.40 21.69 -25.51
N GLY A 129 23.10 21.39 -25.55
CA GLY A 129 22.06 22.33 -25.92
C GLY A 129 21.95 22.58 -27.42
N LYS A 130 22.62 21.78 -28.26
CA LYS A 130 22.46 21.87 -29.71
C LYS A 130 21.20 21.12 -30.13
N GLU A 131 20.62 21.56 -31.24
CA GLU A 131 19.32 21.07 -31.67
C GLU A 131 19.38 20.33 -33.01
N ALA A 132 18.55 19.31 -33.15
CA ALA A 132 18.15 18.74 -34.42
C ALA A 132 16.65 18.96 -34.65
N ASN A 133 16.33 19.73 -35.69
CA ASN A 133 15.00 20.28 -35.94
C ASN A 133 14.31 19.60 -37.13
N GLY A 134 13.01 19.36 -37.04
CA GLY A 134 12.20 18.82 -38.13
C GLY A 134 10.71 18.95 -37.86
N GLU A 135 9.92 18.14 -38.54
CA GLU A 135 8.46 18.17 -38.47
C GLU A 135 7.89 16.76 -38.33
N LEU A 136 6.87 16.63 -37.49
CA LEU A 136 6.03 15.45 -37.34
C LEU A 136 4.66 15.79 -37.93
N ALA A 137 4.32 15.21 -39.06
CA ALA A 137 3.06 15.44 -39.76
C ALA A 137 2.09 14.28 -39.54
N GLY A 138 0.79 14.57 -39.68
CA GLY A 138 -0.27 13.56 -39.68
C GLY A 138 -1.06 13.45 -38.38
N ILE A 139 -0.86 14.37 -37.42
CA ILE A 139 -1.61 14.39 -36.16
C ILE A 139 -3.10 14.54 -36.45
N GLY A 140 -3.89 13.58 -35.94
CA GLY A 140 -5.33 13.48 -36.15
C GLY A 140 -6.12 13.47 -34.84
N ALA A 141 -7.45 13.49 -34.97
CA ALA A 141 -8.37 13.37 -33.85
C ALA A 141 -8.44 11.94 -33.27
N GLU A 142 -8.14 10.95 -34.10
CA GLU A 142 -8.06 9.53 -33.72
C GLU A 142 -6.61 9.11 -33.48
N TRP A 143 -6.43 8.01 -32.74
CA TRP A 143 -5.12 7.38 -32.53
C TRP A 143 -4.44 7.08 -33.86
N LYS A 144 -3.23 7.58 -34.01
CA LYS A 144 -2.36 7.29 -35.16
C LYS A 144 -0.95 7.00 -34.69
N GLU A 145 -0.40 5.92 -35.20
CA GLU A 145 1.01 5.65 -35.12
C GLU A 145 1.74 6.59 -36.08
N LEU A 146 2.62 7.43 -35.53
CA LEU A 146 3.48 8.31 -36.31
C LEU A 146 4.93 7.88 -36.15
N LYS A 147 5.65 7.86 -37.28
CA LYS A 147 7.07 7.51 -37.36
C LYS A 147 7.86 8.62 -38.02
N LEU A 148 8.81 9.19 -37.30
CA LEU A 148 9.72 10.23 -37.76
C LEU A 148 11.15 9.70 -37.86
N PRO A 149 11.64 9.37 -39.07
CA PRO A 149 13.04 9.02 -39.28
C PRO A 149 13.95 10.17 -38.85
N LEU A 150 14.91 9.88 -37.95
CA LEU A 150 15.81 10.89 -37.41
C LEU A 150 16.74 11.48 -38.49
N SER A 151 16.96 10.76 -39.59
CA SER A 151 17.66 11.25 -40.78
C SER A 151 16.99 12.46 -41.45
N LYS A 152 15.70 12.70 -41.19
CA LYS A 152 14.96 13.87 -41.69
C LYS A 152 15.18 15.13 -40.85
N LEU A 153 15.76 15.00 -39.65
CA LEU A 153 16.04 16.15 -38.79
C LEU A 153 17.31 16.89 -39.26
N LYS A 154 17.21 18.22 -39.33
CA LYS A 154 18.34 19.12 -39.60
C LYS A 154 19.07 19.38 -38.29
N ALA A 155 20.16 18.64 -38.07
CA ALA A 155 21.02 18.79 -36.90
C ALA A 155 21.97 19.99 -37.05
N ALA A 156 22.09 20.79 -35.98
CA ALA A 156 23.08 21.84 -35.86
C ALA A 156 24.51 21.26 -35.91
N ALA A 157 25.49 22.12 -36.24
CA ALA A 157 26.88 21.70 -36.35
C ALA A 157 27.42 21.13 -35.03
N GLY A 158 27.89 19.88 -35.08
CA GLY A 158 28.41 19.15 -33.92
C GLY A 158 27.34 18.76 -32.89
N PHE A 159 26.07 18.61 -33.31
CA PHE A 159 25.04 17.93 -32.54
C PHE A 159 25.44 16.48 -32.28
N ASP A 160 25.31 16.02 -31.04
CA ASP A 160 25.69 14.68 -30.61
C ASP A 160 24.48 13.74 -30.51
N TRP A 161 24.36 12.83 -31.47
CA TRP A 161 23.29 11.83 -31.50
C TRP A 161 23.39 10.82 -30.36
N GLY A 162 24.59 10.57 -29.81
CA GLY A 162 24.79 9.61 -28.72
C GLY A 162 24.45 10.18 -27.34
N ASN A 163 24.14 11.48 -27.25
CA ASN A 163 23.93 12.20 -25.98
C ASN A 163 22.69 13.11 -26.06
N VAL A 164 21.58 12.60 -26.58
CA VAL A 164 20.32 13.34 -26.66
C VAL A 164 19.58 13.28 -25.33
N LYS A 165 19.17 14.44 -24.78
CA LYS A 165 18.56 14.51 -23.43
C LYS A 165 17.05 14.76 -23.42
N LEU A 166 16.48 15.28 -24.51
CA LEU A 166 15.04 15.54 -24.59
C LEU A 166 14.53 15.66 -26.03
N CYS A 167 13.22 15.48 -26.18
CA CYS A 167 12.45 15.76 -27.38
C CYS A 167 11.33 16.75 -27.05
N SER A 168 11.23 17.81 -27.83
CA SER A 168 10.16 18.81 -27.70
C SER A 168 9.36 18.95 -28.98
N PHE A 169 8.09 19.26 -28.80
CA PHE A 169 7.13 19.58 -29.84
C PHE A 169 6.71 21.05 -29.71
N GLU A 170 6.36 21.69 -30.84
CA GLU A 170 5.72 22.99 -30.86
C GLU A 170 4.46 22.93 -31.72
N ALA A 171 3.32 23.26 -31.12
CA ALA A 171 2.00 23.24 -31.75
C ALA A 171 1.09 24.34 -31.16
N ALA A 172 0.09 24.78 -31.92
CA ALA A 172 -0.93 25.69 -31.43
C ALA A 172 -2.11 24.91 -30.85
N PHE A 173 -2.80 25.48 -29.86
CA PHE A 173 -3.90 24.81 -29.16
C PHE A 173 -5.17 25.65 -29.13
N SER A 174 -6.29 25.00 -28.83
CA SER A 174 -7.57 25.63 -28.46
C SER A 174 -7.96 25.19 -27.04
N GLU A 175 -8.97 25.81 -26.44
CA GLU A 175 -9.47 25.52 -25.08
C GLU A 175 -9.86 24.04 -24.86
N GLU A 176 -10.32 23.40 -25.92
CA GLU A 176 -10.77 22.01 -25.92
C GLU A 176 -9.62 21.02 -26.15
N ALA A 177 -8.38 21.51 -26.32
CA ALA A 177 -7.25 20.68 -26.68
C ALA A 177 -6.95 19.63 -25.61
N ARG A 178 -6.84 18.37 -26.04
CA ARG A 178 -6.41 17.22 -25.25
C ARG A 178 -5.54 16.36 -26.14
N ILE A 179 -4.34 16.05 -25.68
CA ILE A 179 -3.35 15.37 -26.49
C ILE A 179 -2.91 14.13 -25.74
N HIS A 180 -3.13 12.96 -26.31
CA HIS A 180 -2.70 11.69 -25.74
C HIS A 180 -1.41 11.23 -26.42
N PHE A 181 -0.48 10.72 -25.61
CA PHE A 181 0.78 10.11 -26.03
C PHE A 181 0.85 8.69 -25.50
N ASP A 182 1.31 7.78 -26.34
CA ASP A 182 1.45 6.38 -25.99
C ASP A 182 2.49 5.69 -26.90
N GLY A 183 3.07 4.57 -26.47
CA GLY A 183 4.05 3.78 -27.21
C GLY A 183 5.26 4.59 -27.71
N VAL A 184 5.70 5.59 -26.94
CA VAL A 184 6.73 6.56 -27.33
C VAL A 184 8.11 5.90 -27.22
N ARG A 185 8.78 5.67 -28.36
CA ARG A 185 10.11 5.05 -28.39
C ARG A 185 10.97 5.46 -29.57
N PHE A 186 12.28 5.22 -29.47
CA PHE A 186 13.21 5.28 -30.59
C PHE A 186 13.60 3.89 -31.04
N GLU A 187 13.55 3.63 -32.35
CA GLU A 187 13.76 2.27 -32.87
C GLU A 187 14.59 2.23 -34.17
N HIS A 188 15.43 1.20 -34.29
CA HIS A 188 16.09 0.79 -35.53
C HIS A 188 16.42 -0.71 -35.52
N GLY A 189 15.78 -1.48 -36.40
CA GLY A 189 15.94 -2.93 -36.41
C GLY A 189 15.50 -3.51 -35.07
N LYS A 190 16.41 -4.19 -34.35
CA LYS A 190 16.15 -4.76 -33.03
C LYS A 190 16.43 -3.80 -31.86
N LYS A 191 17.12 -2.67 -32.08
CA LYS A 191 17.42 -1.70 -31.00
C LYS A 191 16.17 -0.86 -30.75
N HIS A 192 15.66 -0.94 -29.53
CA HIS A 192 14.54 -0.14 -29.01
C HIS A 192 15.03 0.67 -27.79
N ILE A 193 14.58 1.92 -27.68
CA ILE A 193 14.78 2.76 -26.49
C ILE A 193 13.42 3.38 -26.18
N GLY A 194 12.75 2.85 -25.15
CA GLY A 194 11.45 3.34 -24.67
C GLY A 194 11.58 4.69 -23.97
N VAL A 195 10.53 5.50 -24.08
CA VAL A 195 10.34 6.74 -23.32
C VAL A 195 9.16 6.53 -22.38
N THR A 196 7.97 6.33 -22.96
CA THR A 196 6.88 5.58 -22.32
C THR A 196 7.07 4.11 -22.71
N ASP A 197 6.42 3.14 -22.04
CA ASP A 197 6.39 1.75 -22.53
C ASP A 197 7.78 1.08 -22.62
N LYS A 198 8.59 1.21 -21.58
CA LYS A 198 9.97 0.66 -21.55
C LYS A 198 9.95 -0.85 -21.34
N THR A 199 10.93 -1.55 -21.92
CA THR A 199 11.16 -2.97 -21.60
C THR A 199 11.63 -3.12 -20.15
N LEU A 200 11.44 -4.30 -19.57
CA LEU A 200 11.89 -4.59 -18.21
C LEU A 200 13.38 -4.31 -18.01
N ASP A 201 14.22 -4.81 -18.93
CA ASP A 201 15.67 -4.63 -18.89
C ASP A 201 16.06 -3.14 -18.88
N GLN A 202 15.41 -2.31 -19.70
CA GLN A 202 15.65 -0.88 -19.71
C GLN A 202 15.26 -0.26 -18.36
N ARG A 203 14.07 -0.58 -17.82
CA ARG A 203 13.59 -0.03 -16.55
C ARG A 203 14.52 -0.37 -15.39
N MET A 204 14.91 -1.64 -15.26
CA MET A 204 15.81 -2.09 -14.22
C MET A 204 17.20 -1.44 -14.34
N ALA A 205 17.74 -1.33 -15.55
CA ALA A 205 19.03 -0.69 -15.80
C ALA A 205 19.02 0.80 -15.44
N GLU A 206 17.97 1.54 -15.81
CA GLU A 206 17.82 2.96 -15.48
C GLU A 206 17.61 3.19 -13.98
N ALA A 207 16.80 2.34 -13.33
CA ALA A 207 16.57 2.40 -11.89
C ALA A 207 17.87 2.17 -11.09
N GLU A 208 18.69 1.18 -11.49
CA GLU A 208 19.99 0.92 -10.87
C GLU A 208 20.97 2.07 -11.13
N ALA A 209 21.10 2.53 -12.38
CA ALA A 209 22.03 3.59 -12.76
C ALA A 209 21.74 4.92 -12.05
N SER A 210 20.46 5.22 -11.80
CA SER A 210 20.03 6.46 -11.13
C SER A 210 20.02 6.36 -9.60
N ARG A 211 20.10 5.16 -9.00
CA ARG A 211 19.86 4.93 -7.56
C ARG A 211 20.66 5.87 -6.66
N ALA A 212 21.97 5.96 -6.86
CA ALA A 212 22.85 6.79 -6.02
C ALA A 212 22.45 8.27 -6.04
N MET A 213 22.14 8.81 -7.23
CA MET A 213 21.72 10.20 -7.39
C MET A 213 20.35 10.46 -6.77
N ARG A 214 19.42 9.51 -6.90
CA ARG A 214 18.10 9.58 -6.24
C ARG A 214 18.25 9.66 -4.73
N VAL A 215 19.06 8.78 -4.15
CA VAL A 215 19.37 8.79 -2.71
C VAL A 215 20.00 10.11 -2.29
N GLU A 216 20.99 10.61 -3.03
CA GLU A 216 21.64 11.89 -2.75
C GLU A 216 20.64 13.06 -2.75
N VAL A 217 19.78 13.16 -3.77
CA VAL A 217 18.75 14.22 -3.87
C VAL A 217 17.76 14.14 -2.71
N GLY A 218 17.27 12.94 -2.40
CA GLY A 218 16.36 12.73 -1.27
C GLY A 218 17.00 13.14 0.06
N MET A 219 18.23 12.69 0.31
CA MET A 219 18.98 13.00 1.53
C MET A 219 19.33 14.49 1.61
N LYS A 220 19.62 15.16 0.49
CA LYS A 220 19.85 16.61 0.50
C LYS A 220 18.61 17.36 0.95
N ALA A 221 17.43 16.98 0.45
CA ALA A 221 16.16 17.56 0.89
C ALA A 221 15.89 17.34 2.39
N ALA A 222 16.28 16.19 2.94
CA ALA A 222 16.18 15.93 4.38
C ALA A 222 17.22 16.74 5.20
N ALA A 223 18.45 16.87 4.70
CA ALA A 223 19.52 17.63 5.35
C ALA A 223 19.22 19.14 5.41
N ASP A 224 18.54 19.68 4.39
CA ASP A 224 18.13 21.08 4.32
C ASP A 224 16.82 21.37 5.08
N ASN A 225 16.15 20.32 5.60
CA ASN A 225 14.92 20.47 6.36
C ASN A 225 15.23 20.92 7.81
N ASN A 226 14.87 22.16 8.12
CA ASN A 226 15.08 22.79 9.43
C ASN A 226 13.87 22.67 10.38
N LYS A 227 12.90 21.80 10.09
CA LYS A 227 11.75 21.56 11.00
C LYS A 227 12.24 20.86 12.27
N GLU A 228 11.67 21.26 13.40
CA GLU A 228 11.95 20.65 14.71
C GLU A 228 11.22 19.30 14.90
N GLY A 229 11.40 18.69 16.07
CA GLY A 229 10.78 17.42 16.44
C GLY A 229 11.36 16.25 15.65
N LEU A 230 10.50 15.38 15.13
CA LEU A 230 10.92 14.14 14.46
C LEU A 230 11.81 14.36 13.21
N TYR A 231 11.80 15.55 12.63
CA TYR A 231 12.62 15.89 11.46
C TYR A 231 14.09 16.19 11.82
N ALA A 232 14.36 16.70 13.03
CA ALA A 232 15.71 17.07 13.46
C ALA A 232 16.72 15.90 13.44
N PRO A 233 16.43 14.72 14.02
CA PRO A 233 17.38 13.61 13.99
C PRO A 233 17.54 13.01 12.58
N VAL A 234 16.53 13.13 11.71
CA VAL A 234 16.62 12.68 10.30
C VAL A 234 17.46 13.63 9.47
N SER A 235 17.34 14.95 9.69
CA SER A 235 18.22 15.96 9.11
C SER A 235 19.68 15.73 9.54
N ALA A 236 19.92 15.45 10.83
CA ALA A 236 21.24 15.10 11.34
C ALA A 236 21.81 13.85 10.65
N PHE A 237 21.00 12.79 10.50
CA PHE A 237 21.39 11.57 9.82
C PHE A 237 21.77 11.83 8.36
N ALA A 238 20.95 12.60 7.65
CA ALA A 238 21.19 12.96 6.25
C ALA A 238 22.47 13.80 6.07
N LYS A 239 22.71 14.79 6.94
CA LYS A 239 23.95 15.59 6.97
C LYS A 239 25.19 14.71 7.18
N MET A 240 25.15 13.79 8.14
CA MET A 240 26.23 12.84 8.35
C MET A 240 26.40 11.89 7.16
N LEU A 241 25.32 11.43 6.53
CA LEU A 241 25.38 10.55 5.37
C LEU A 241 26.01 11.24 4.14
N LEU A 242 25.70 12.52 3.93
CA LEU A 242 26.25 13.36 2.87
C LEU A 242 27.65 13.89 3.20
N ASN A 243 28.12 13.73 4.44
CA ASN A 243 29.36 14.32 4.95
C ASN A 243 29.36 15.87 4.89
N GLU A 244 28.21 16.47 5.19
CA GLU A 244 28.00 17.92 5.15
C GLU A 244 27.63 18.42 6.54
N ASP A 245 28.17 19.58 6.95
CA ASP A 245 27.74 20.28 8.18
C ASP A 245 27.71 19.37 9.43
N LEU A 246 28.79 18.61 9.62
CA LEU A 246 28.92 17.60 10.68
C LEU A 246 28.79 18.21 12.09
N GLU A 247 29.19 19.46 12.27
CA GLU A 247 29.03 20.19 13.54
C GLU A 247 27.55 20.32 13.91
N THR A 248 26.73 20.82 12.99
CA THR A 248 25.28 20.91 13.19
C THR A 248 24.66 19.53 13.35
N ALA A 249 25.09 18.54 12.56
CA ALA A 249 24.56 17.19 12.65
C ALA A 249 24.80 16.56 14.03
N ASN A 250 26.03 16.65 14.57
CA ASN A 250 26.34 16.16 15.91
C ASN A 250 25.58 16.94 16.99
N ARG A 251 25.47 18.27 16.87
CA ARG A 251 24.70 19.10 17.81
C ARG A 251 23.22 18.67 17.85
N LEU A 252 22.58 18.52 16.70
CA LEU A 252 21.18 18.08 16.61
C LEU A 252 20.99 16.68 17.20
N LEU A 253 21.91 15.74 16.90
CA LEU A 253 21.85 14.41 17.47
C LEU A 253 21.98 14.44 19.01
N VAL A 254 22.94 15.19 19.56
CA VAL A 254 23.11 15.34 21.01
C VAL A 254 21.88 15.97 21.67
N GLU A 255 21.28 17.00 21.06
CA GLU A 255 20.04 17.62 21.56
C GLU A 255 18.88 16.63 21.60
N GLU A 256 18.75 15.75 20.60
CA GLU A 256 17.71 14.72 20.57
C GLU A 256 17.98 13.60 21.57
N LEU A 257 19.23 13.12 21.69
CA LEU A 257 19.60 12.07 22.65
C LEU A 257 19.30 12.51 24.10
N LYS A 258 19.57 13.78 24.44
CA LYS A 258 19.27 14.35 25.76
C LYS A 258 17.77 14.46 26.07
N LYS A 259 16.88 14.35 25.08
CA LYS A 259 15.42 14.31 25.26
C LYS A 259 14.90 12.89 25.50
N SER A 260 15.74 11.86 25.37
CA SER A 260 15.35 10.48 25.59
C SER A 260 14.95 10.24 27.05
N SER A 261 13.92 9.42 27.24
CA SER A 261 13.45 8.98 28.57
C SER A 261 12.69 7.67 28.43
N ASP A 262 12.40 7.01 29.55
CA ASP A 262 11.64 5.75 29.55
C ASP A 262 10.24 5.92 28.90
N ALA A 263 9.63 7.10 29.07
CA ALA A 263 8.33 7.43 28.50
C ALA A 263 8.30 7.43 26.96
N ASN A 264 9.46 7.51 26.30
CA ASN A 264 9.56 7.49 24.84
C ASN A 264 10.39 6.30 24.29
N ALA A 265 10.73 5.30 25.12
CA ALA A 265 11.48 4.10 24.74
C ALA A 265 10.80 3.23 23.65
N TRP A 266 9.48 3.39 23.51
CA TRP A 266 8.63 2.73 22.51
C TRP A 266 8.42 3.53 21.23
N GLY A 267 9.09 4.67 21.08
CA GLY A 267 9.02 5.50 19.87
C GLY A 267 9.43 4.73 18.61
N LEU A 268 8.62 4.83 17.55
CA LEU A 268 8.79 4.12 16.27
C LEU A 268 9.94 4.68 15.40
N LEU A 269 10.54 5.81 15.78
CA LEU A 269 11.59 6.47 15.02
C LEU A 269 12.96 6.40 15.70
N GLN A 270 13.01 6.82 16.96
CA GLN A 270 14.27 7.19 17.61
C GLN A 270 15.22 6.00 17.77
N THR A 271 14.79 4.95 18.47
CA THR A 271 15.62 3.75 18.69
C THR A 271 16.12 3.13 17.37
N PRO A 272 15.26 2.85 16.37
CA PRO A 272 15.74 2.27 15.11
C PRO A 272 16.63 3.24 14.31
N LEU A 273 16.43 4.55 14.40
CA LEU A 273 17.32 5.54 13.80
C LEU A 273 18.68 5.60 14.53
N TYR A 274 18.70 5.49 15.85
CA TYR A 274 19.91 5.48 16.67
C TYR A 274 20.77 4.23 16.42
N CYS A 275 20.15 3.06 16.24
CA CYS A 275 20.86 1.87 15.76
C CYS A 275 21.53 2.13 14.40
N ARG A 276 20.86 2.83 13.49
CA ARG A 276 21.43 3.22 12.18
C ARG A 276 22.55 4.24 12.32
N PHE A 277 22.46 5.21 13.22
CA PHE A 277 23.58 6.11 13.51
C PHE A 277 24.84 5.33 13.92
N TYR A 278 24.70 4.31 14.77
CA TYR A 278 25.81 3.47 15.17
C TYR A 278 26.42 2.72 13.98
N TYR A 279 25.65 1.93 13.23
CA TYR A 279 26.20 1.14 12.10
C TYR A 279 26.63 1.99 10.90
N MET A 280 26.19 3.24 10.82
CA MET A 280 26.62 4.15 9.74
C MET A 280 27.82 5.00 10.14
N PHE A 281 27.95 5.43 11.40
CA PHE A 281 28.90 6.48 11.78
C PHE A 281 29.77 6.19 13.00
N SER A 282 29.56 5.06 13.70
CA SER A 282 30.43 4.61 14.79
C SER A 282 31.90 4.58 14.35
N SER A 283 32.80 4.94 15.25
CA SER A 283 34.24 4.87 15.00
C SER A 283 34.76 3.43 14.81
N ARG A 284 34.10 2.43 15.40
CA ARG A 284 34.53 1.02 15.35
C ARG A 284 33.79 0.19 14.30
N TYR A 285 32.47 0.35 14.19
CA TYR A 285 31.63 -0.49 13.34
C TYR A 285 30.86 0.29 12.26
N GLY A 286 31.05 1.61 12.19
CA GLY A 286 30.37 2.47 11.23
C GLY A 286 30.87 2.26 9.80
N LYS A 287 29.95 2.29 8.83
CA LYS A 287 30.29 2.34 7.39
C LYS A 287 31.06 3.61 7.00
N PHE A 288 30.83 4.71 7.70
CA PHE A 288 31.42 6.02 7.50
C PHE A 288 31.97 6.58 8.83
N PRO A 289 33.06 5.99 9.36
CA PRO A 289 33.64 6.42 10.63
C PRO A 289 34.17 7.86 10.55
N GLY A 290 34.22 8.54 11.68
CA GLY A 290 34.74 9.92 11.79
C GLY A 290 33.73 11.03 11.49
N ARG A 291 32.46 10.68 11.22
CA ARG A 291 31.38 11.66 10.99
C ARG A 291 30.56 11.96 12.26
N MET A 292 30.59 11.06 13.23
CA MET A 292 30.06 11.24 14.58
C MET A 292 31.23 11.45 15.56
N THR A 293 31.12 12.43 16.46
CA THR A 293 32.20 12.67 17.44
C THR A 293 32.22 11.57 18.51
N PRO A 294 33.38 11.29 19.15
CA PRO A 294 33.46 10.29 20.22
C PRO A 294 32.50 10.57 21.39
N GLU A 295 32.29 11.83 21.75
CA GLU A 295 31.37 12.22 22.82
C GLU A 295 29.91 11.95 22.44
N THR A 296 29.57 12.18 21.17
CA THR A 296 28.25 11.90 20.63
C THR A 296 28.00 10.40 20.54
N GLU A 297 29.00 9.61 20.10
CA GLU A 297 28.96 8.16 20.06
C GLU A 297 28.74 7.55 21.46
N LYS A 298 29.46 8.07 22.47
CA LYS A 298 29.28 7.64 23.86
C LYS A 298 27.85 7.91 24.36
N LEU A 299 27.32 9.11 24.14
CA LEU A 299 25.95 9.46 24.53
C LEU A 299 24.90 8.62 23.78
N LEU A 300 25.15 8.29 22.51
CA LEU A 300 24.31 7.40 21.71
C LEU A 300 24.22 6.01 22.33
N LEU A 301 25.36 5.42 22.72
CA LEU A 301 25.43 4.10 23.36
C LEU A 301 24.75 4.09 24.74
N GLU A 302 24.98 5.12 25.56
CA GLU A 302 24.27 5.29 26.85
C GLU A 302 22.75 5.35 26.63
N THR A 303 22.31 6.18 25.69
CA THR A 303 20.88 6.34 25.36
C THR A 303 20.26 5.04 24.83
N LEU A 304 20.95 4.32 23.94
CA LEU A 304 20.47 3.03 23.44
C LEU A 304 20.34 1.98 24.56
N TRP A 305 21.27 1.98 25.52
CA TRP A 305 21.23 1.05 26.65
C TRP A 305 20.04 1.34 27.55
N ASP A 306 19.86 2.60 27.95
CA ASP A 306 18.75 3.00 28.83
C ASP A 306 17.40 2.69 28.18
N ARG A 307 17.24 2.98 26.88
CA ARG A 307 15.99 2.73 26.14
C ARG A 307 15.66 1.26 25.93
N THR A 308 16.66 0.37 25.88
CA THR A 308 16.43 -1.04 25.53
C THR A 308 16.54 -1.97 26.72
N SER A 309 17.39 -1.67 27.71
CA SER A 309 17.55 -2.50 28.92
C SER A 309 16.23 -2.75 29.65
N ALA A 310 15.37 -1.73 29.78
CA ALA A 310 14.08 -1.85 30.47
C ALA A 310 13.02 -2.71 29.73
N LYS A 311 13.15 -2.92 28.41
CA LYS A 311 12.17 -3.67 27.59
C LYS A 311 12.74 -4.95 26.97
N ASN A 312 14.01 -5.24 27.20
CA ASN A 312 14.70 -6.41 26.67
C ASN A 312 14.63 -7.55 27.68
N ASP A 313 13.47 -8.20 27.76
CA ASP A 313 13.23 -9.38 28.60
C ASP A 313 13.50 -10.66 27.78
N ILE A 314 14.45 -11.47 28.23
CA ILE A 314 14.83 -12.72 27.55
C ILE A 314 13.71 -13.75 27.56
N HIS A 315 12.83 -13.71 28.57
CA HIS A 315 11.72 -14.66 28.67
C HIS A 315 10.70 -14.40 27.57
N TRP A 316 10.52 -13.13 27.20
CA TRP A 316 9.63 -12.72 26.12
C TRP A 316 10.16 -13.12 24.74
N ALA A 317 11.47 -13.07 24.53
CA ALA A 317 12.13 -13.57 23.33
C ALA A 317 11.94 -15.09 23.11
N ARG A 318 11.51 -15.83 24.15
CA ARG A 318 11.28 -17.28 24.13
C ARG A 318 9.79 -17.66 24.03
N GLN A 319 8.90 -16.67 23.93
CA GLN A 319 7.47 -16.91 23.74
C GLN A 319 7.09 -17.03 22.26
N SER A 320 5.84 -17.41 22.01
CA SER A 320 5.27 -17.45 20.65
C SER A 320 5.44 -16.12 19.94
N THR A 321 5.77 -16.16 18.64
CA THR A 321 5.86 -14.94 17.82
C THR A 321 4.50 -14.32 17.51
N TRP A 322 3.43 -15.03 17.86
CA TRP A 322 2.03 -14.60 17.78
C TRP A 322 1.54 -13.92 19.06
N TYR A 323 2.42 -13.71 20.04
CA TYR A 323 2.15 -12.87 21.21
C TYR A 323 2.73 -11.47 20.95
N LEU A 324 1.87 -10.47 20.94
CA LEU A 324 2.24 -9.10 20.58
C LEU A 324 1.95 -8.11 21.72
N ASP A 325 2.84 -7.15 21.88
CA ASP A 325 2.68 -6.08 22.87
C ASP A 325 2.08 -4.82 22.24
N GLY A 326 0.95 -4.40 22.79
CA GLY A 326 0.15 -3.30 22.27
C GLY A 326 -0.26 -3.44 20.82
N SER A 327 0.39 -2.69 19.92
CA SER A 327 0.13 -2.77 18.47
C SER A 327 1.30 -3.39 17.73
N GLU A 328 1.02 -4.06 16.61
CA GLU A 328 2.00 -4.87 15.88
C GLU A 328 3.26 -4.07 15.46
N ASN A 329 3.10 -2.82 15.02
CA ASN A 329 4.24 -1.96 14.72
C ASN A 329 5.12 -1.61 15.94
N HIS A 330 4.53 -1.45 17.13
CA HIS A 330 5.26 -1.20 18.37
C HIS A 330 5.94 -2.46 18.90
N ASP A 331 5.25 -3.60 18.82
CA ASP A 331 5.79 -4.93 19.14
C ASP A 331 7.02 -5.25 18.28
N LEU A 332 6.88 -5.14 16.96
CA LEU A 332 7.97 -5.40 16.03
C LEU A 332 9.13 -4.40 16.22
N ASN A 333 8.84 -3.14 16.53
CA ASN A 333 9.86 -2.15 16.89
C ASN A 333 10.66 -2.58 18.11
N ALA A 334 10.00 -3.00 19.19
CA ALA A 334 10.71 -3.45 20.38
C ALA A 334 11.59 -4.68 20.10
N LYS A 335 11.03 -5.70 19.44
CA LYS A 335 11.72 -6.95 19.14
C LYS A 335 12.91 -6.77 18.19
N ALA A 336 12.73 -6.04 17.09
CA ALA A 336 13.80 -5.74 16.14
C ALA A 336 14.89 -4.84 16.76
N CYS A 337 14.51 -3.83 17.54
CA CYS A 337 15.48 -3.00 18.24
C CYS A 337 16.26 -3.82 19.27
N ASN A 338 15.62 -4.72 20.03
CA ASN A 338 16.30 -5.54 21.02
C ASN A 338 17.31 -6.49 20.38
N LEU A 339 17.00 -7.12 19.24
CA LEU A 339 17.99 -7.89 18.47
C LEU A 339 19.22 -7.03 18.13
N VAL A 340 18.96 -5.87 17.52
CA VAL A 340 20.02 -5.03 16.94
C VAL A 340 20.84 -4.35 18.03
N THR A 341 20.24 -3.88 19.14
CA THR A 341 21.01 -3.32 20.25
C THR A 341 21.76 -4.39 21.02
N SER A 342 21.22 -5.59 21.20
CA SER A 342 21.99 -6.71 21.77
C SER A 342 23.23 -7.03 20.93
N ARG A 343 23.13 -6.99 19.59
CA ARG A 343 24.29 -7.10 18.69
C ARG A 343 25.29 -5.96 18.85
N ILE A 344 24.81 -4.72 19.02
CA ILE A 344 25.69 -3.58 19.30
C ILE A 344 26.45 -3.83 20.60
N PHE A 345 25.73 -4.15 21.69
CA PHE A 345 26.32 -4.22 23.02
C PHE A 345 27.21 -5.43 23.24
N MET A 346 26.94 -6.59 22.62
CA MET A 346 27.86 -7.73 22.70
C MET A 346 29.22 -7.44 22.07
N ASN A 347 29.29 -6.42 21.20
CA ASN A 347 30.47 -5.98 20.47
C ASN A 347 31.12 -4.71 21.07
N GLU A 348 30.51 -4.12 22.11
CA GLU A 348 31.04 -2.96 22.82
C GLU A 348 31.65 -3.34 24.19
N PRO A 349 32.96 -3.10 24.41
CA PRO A 349 33.66 -3.51 25.64
C PRO A 349 33.01 -3.02 26.94
N ASP A 350 32.43 -1.82 26.95
CA ASP A 350 31.83 -1.21 28.14
C ASP A 350 30.42 -1.76 28.47
N TYR A 351 29.86 -2.59 27.57
CA TYR A 351 28.48 -3.06 27.64
C TYR A 351 28.34 -4.58 27.53
N LYS A 352 29.28 -5.28 26.87
CA LYS A 352 29.16 -6.72 26.56
C LYS A 352 28.92 -7.62 27.78
N ASP A 353 29.47 -7.24 28.93
CA ASP A 353 29.38 -7.99 30.19
C ASP A 353 28.28 -7.44 31.13
N ARG A 354 27.52 -6.43 30.70
CA ARG A 354 26.38 -5.93 31.47
C ARG A 354 25.25 -6.93 31.40
N ILE A 355 24.58 -7.12 32.55
CA ILE A 355 23.46 -8.02 32.69
C ILE A 355 22.16 -7.26 32.45
N TYR A 356 21.31 -7.82 31.58
CA TYR A 356 19.96 -7.33 31.38
C TYR A 356 19.04 -7.81 32.51
N PRO A 357 18.00 -7.03 32.86
CA PRO A 357 17.00 -7.47 33.81
C PRO A 357 16.23 -8.71 33.32
N ASP A 358 16.08 -9.72 34.19
CA ASP A 358 15.20 -10.88 33.99
C ASP A 358 13.89 -10.67 34.77
N TYR A 359 12.99 -9.86 34.21
CA TYR A 359 11.75 -9.49 34.90
C TYR A 359 10.76 -10.66 35.01
N GLY A 360 10.56 -11.40 33.93
CA GLY A 360 9.66 -12.56 33.90
C GLY A 360 8.19 -12.23 34.15
N PHE A 361 7.77 -10.97 34.01
CA PHE A 361 6.40 -10.53 34.29
C PHE A 361 5.42 -10.76 33.13
N GLY A 362 5.92 -11.22 31.98
CA GLY A 362 5.16 -11.37 30.74
C GLY A 362 5.19 -10.12 29.87
N GLY A 363 4.40 -10.13 28.79
CA GLY A 363 4.44 -9.09 27.77
C GLY A 363 3.88 -7.75 28.23
N SER A 364 4.13 -6.72 27.42
CA SER A 364 3.72 -5.32 27.62
C SER A 364 4.30 -4.69 28.89
N TYR A 365 5.41 -5.23 29.41
CA TYR A 365 6.14 -4.60 30.51
C TYR A 365 6.72 -3.25 30.05
N HIS A 366 6.53 -2.18 30.85
CA HIS A 366 6.77 -0.77 30.49
C HIS A 366 5.93 -0.20 29.33
N TYR A 367 4.97 -0.95 28.78
CA TYR A 367 4.04 -0.44 27.78
C TYR A 367 2.75 0.07 28.45
N GLY A 368 2.35 1.32 28.16
CA GLY A 368 1.04 1.87 28.56
C GLY A 368 0.85 2.21 30.05
N HIS A 369 1.88 2.11 30.90
CA HIS A 369 1.95 2.55 32.32
C HIS A 369 0.85 2.07 33.30
N ALA A 370 -0.11 1.24 32.89
CA ALA A 370 -1.14 0.67 33.77
C ALA A 370 -0.94 -0.84 33.99
N GLY A 371 -0.61 -1.27 35.21
CA GLY A 371 -0.51 -2.68 35.60
C GLY A 371 -1.64 -3.12 36.53
N TYR A 372 -1.99 -4.43 36.50
CA TYR A 372 -2.70 -5.04 37.63
C TYR A 372 -1.65 -5.55 38.62
N TYR A 373 -1.72 -5.08 39.86
CA TYR A 373 -0.77 -5.43 40.91
C TYR A 373 -1.35 -6.54 41.79
N GLY A 374 -0.58 -7.62 41.94
CA GLY A 374 -0.83 -8.57 43.03
C GLY A 374 -0.54 -7.91 44.39
N PRO A 375 -1.03 -8.47 45.50
CA PRO A 375 -0.86 -7.88 46.83
C PRO A 375 0.62 -7.74 47.27
N ASP A 376 1.52 -8.51 46.67
CA ASP A 376 2.95 -8.58 47.04
C ASP A 376 3.87 -7.78 46.11
N ILE A 377 3.32 -6.98 45.20
CA ILE A 377 4.08 -6.21 44.21
C ILE A 377 4.08 -4.74 44.61
N ASP A 378 5.27 -4.15 44.72
CA ASP A 378 5.44 -2.72 44.95
C ASP A 378 5.03 -1.93 43.68
N PRO A 379 3.92 -1.16 43.73
CA PRO A 379 3.40 -0.42 42.59
C PRO A 379 4.35 0.69 42.11
N ASP A 380 5.29 1.15 42.95
CA ASP A 380 6.27 2.18 42.58
C ASP A 380 7.46 1.60 41.78
N THR A 381 7.65 0.27 41.83
CA THR A 381 8.77 -0.42 41.14
C THR A 381 8.35 -1.19 39.89
N ARG A 382 7.04 -1.40 39.69
CA ARG A 382 6.51 -2.19 38.57
C ARG A 382 5.74 -1.32 37.59
N HIS A 383 6.24 -1.22 36.36
CA HIS A 383 5.68 -0.36 35.32
C HIS A 383 4.85 -1.16 34.29
N GLY A 384 3.74 -1.78 34.70
CA GLY A 384 2.87 -2.54 33.78
C GLY A 384 3.21 -4.04 33.66
N GLY A 385 2.78 -4.67 32.57
CA GLY A 385 2.97 -6.11 32.30
C GLY A 385 1.87 -7.05 32.82
N GLY A 386 2.00 -8.34 32.50
CA GLY A 386 1.14 -9.43 33.00
C GLY A 386 1.38 -9.77 34.48
N ARG A 387 0.86 -10.88 35.00
CA ARG A 387 1.10 -11.32 36.41
C ARG A 387 1.99 -12.55 36.52
N ALA A 388 2.70 -12.87 35.46
CA ALA A 388 3.64 -13.98 35.44
C ALA A 388 4.79 -13.75 36.44
N ASN A 389 5.43 -14.84 36.86
CA ASN A 389 6.71 -14.85 37.56
C ASN A 389 7.60 -15.89 36.89
N LEU A 390 8.06 -15.54 35.69
CA LEU A 390 8.79 -16.42 34.78
C LEU A 390 10.32 -16.27 34.90
N SER A 391 10.82 -15.36 35.75
CA SER A 391 12.26 -15.21 35.96
C SER A 391 12.87 -16.53 36.40
N ASP A 392 13.99 -16.91 35.78
CA ASP A 392 14.72 -18.12 36.13
C ASP A 392 15.94 -17.84 37.04
N GLY A 393 16.12 -16.57 37.42
CA GLY A 393 17.15 -16.11 38.34
C GLY A 393 18.57 -16.19 37.79
N LYS A 394 18.73 -16.44 36.47
CA LYS A 394 20.04 -16.42 35.82
C LYS A 394 20.40 -15.02 35.35
N GLU A 395 21.69 -14.80 35.18
CA GLU A 395 22.22 -13.57 34.59
C GLU A 395 22.39 -13.77 33.09
N TYR A 396 21.87 -12.84 32.29
CA TYR A 396 21.95 -12.85 30.84
C TYR A 396 22.59 -11.55 30.33
N ASN A 397 23.61 -11.68 29.50
CA ASN A 397 24.31 -10.54 28.90
C ASN A 397 23.80 -10.25 27.47
N ALA A 398 24.43 -9.29 26.79
CA ALA A 398 24.03 -8.90 25.44
C ALA A 398 24.12 -10.04 24.41
N ALA A 399 25.08 -10.96 24.53
CA ALA A 399 25.19 -12.09 23.62
C ALA A 399 24.03 -13.09 23.83
N ASP A 400 23.65 -13.35 25.08
CA ASP A 400 22.52 -14.24 25.38
C ASP A 400 21.20 -13.71 24.79
N HIS A 401 20.96 -12.40 24.92
CA HIS A 401 19.78 -11.75 24.36
C HIS A 401 19.82 -11.70 22.82
N TYR A 402 21.00 -11.49 22.21
CA TYR A 402 21.16 -11.52 20.76
C TYR A 402 20.72 -12.87 20.19
N GLU A 403 21.23 -13.99 20.74
CA GLU A 403 20.90 -15.34 20.27
C GLU A 403 19.40 -15.66 20.45
N ALA A 404 18.80 -15.24 21.57
CA ALA A 404 17.38 -15.43 21.82
C ALA A 404 16.51 -14.66 20.82
N TRP A 405 16.79 -13.38 20.58
CA TRP A 405 16.04 -12.57 19.63
C TRP A 405 16.30 -12.96 18.17
N LEU A 406 17.49 -13.45 17.84
CA LEU A 406 17.81 -13.95 16.52
C LEU A 406 16.95 -15.17 16.20
N THR A 407 16.88 -16.12 17.14
CA THR A 407 16.01 -17.30 17.05
C THR A 407 14.54 -16.89 16.91
N PHE A 408 14.11 -15.92 17.73
CA PHE A 408 12.76 -15.39 17.66
C PHE A 408 12.43 -14.81 16.27
N LEU A 409 13.29 -13.96 15.72
CA LEU A 409 13.00 -13.28 14.46
C LEU A 409 13.08 -14.22 13.25
N LYS A 410 13.98 -15.21 13.25
CA LYS A 410 13.95 -16.29 12.24
C LYS A 410 12.61 -17.02 12.27
N THR A 411 12.13 -17.37 13.46
CA THR A 411 10.82 -18.01 13.64
C THR A 411 9.68 -17.08 13.20
N TYR A 412 9.75 -15.79 13.52
CA TYR A 412 8.73 -14.80 13.17
C TYR A 412 8.51 -14.74 11.65
N PHE A 413 9.57 -14.59 10.86
CA PHE A 413 9.44 -14.48 9.40
C PHE A 413 8.95 -15.77 8.76
N ARG A 414 9.39 -16.94 9.24
CA ARG A 414 8.84 -18.24 8.81
C ARG A 414 7.35 -18.34 9.08
N GLU A 415 6.94 -18.04 10.32
CA GLU A 415 5.52 -18.15 10.71
C GLU A 415 4.63 -17.17 9.94
N ARG A 416 5.11 -15.96 9.62
CA ARG A 416 4.37 -14.99 8.80
C ARG A 416 4.28 -15.40 7.33
N ALA A 417 5.31 -16.03 6.77
CA ALA A 417 5.22 -16.62 5.42
C ALA A 417 4.25 -17.81 5.39
N GLU A 418 4.21 -18.61 6.46
CA GLU A 418 3.35 -19.78 6.60
C GLU A 418 1.86 -19.45 6.77
N ARG A 419 1.53 -18.31 7.40
CA ARG A 419 0.16 -18.01 7.88
C ARG A 419 -0.41 -16.65 7.46
N GLY A 420 0.42 -15.75 6.91
CA GLY A 420 0.07 -14.40 6.48
C GLY A 420 0.89 -13.30 7.17
N PHE A 421 1.07 -12.15 6.49
CA PHE A 421 2.02 -11.10 6.86
C PHE A 421 1.79 -10.43 8.23
N PHE A 422 0.77 -9.58 8.31
CA PHE A 422 0.58 -8.60 9.38
C PHE A 422 -0.90 -8.52 9.79
N LEU A 423 -1.17 -8.28 11.07
CA LEU A 423 -2.50 -7.94 11.59
C LEU A 423 -2.92 -6.52 11.20
N GLU A 424 -1.99 -5.57 11.23
CA GLU A 424 -2.12 -4.23 10.66
C GLU A 424 -2.02 -4.29 9.11
N TYR A 425 -2.76 -5.26 8.55
CA TYR A 425 -2.76 -5.66 7.16
C TYR A 425 -3.05 -4.50 6.22
N ALA A 426 -2.15 -4.32 5.25
CA ALA A 426 -2.30 -3.33 4.18
C ALA A 426 -2.58 -1.90 4.67
N SER A 427 -2.22 -1.59 5.91
CA SER A 427 -2.54 -0.30 6.52
C SER A 427 -1.84 0.84 5.78
N TYR A 428 -2.61 1.83 5.35
CA TYR A 428 -2.06 3.05 4.76
C TYR A 428 -1.08 3.77 5.70
N GLY A 429 -1.42 3.90 6.98
CA GLY A 429 -0.60 4.66 7.93
C GLY A 429 0.58 3.86 8.47
N TYR A 430 0.35 2.58 8.76
CA TYR A 430 1.20 1.79 9.65
C TYR A 430 2.25 0.94 8.94
N THR A 431 2.00 0.54 7.69
CA THR A 431 2.91 -0.37 6.95
C THR A 431 4.36 0.16 6.90
N LYS A 432 4.55 1.47 6.67
CA LYS A 432 5.89 2.08 6.66
C LYS A 432 6.62 2.01 8.01
N HIS A 433 5.89 1.92 9.12
CA HIS A 433 6.48 1.73 10.45
C HIS A 433 6.91 0.28 10.63
N SER A 434 6.07 -0.69 10.26
CA SER A 434 6.41 -2.12 10.36
C SER A 434 7.58 -2.47 9.45
N LEU A 435 7.55 -2.03 8.18
CA LEU A 435 8.65 -2.29 7.23
C LEU A 435 9.97 -1.62 7.63
N ASN A 436 9.95 -0.47 8.33
CA ASN A 436 11.17 0.11 8.90
C ASN A 436 11.87 -0.84 9.90
N MET A 437 11.11 -1.67 10.61
CA MET A 437 11.66 -2.63 11.57
C MET A 437 12.13 -3.91 10.89
N VAL A 438 11.40 -4.37 9.85
CA VAL A 438 11.85 -5.45 8.96
C VAL A 438 13.19 -5.07 8.32
N ASP A 439 13.29 -3.86 7.77
CA ASP A 439 14.53 -3.30 7.21
C ASP A 439 15.66 -3.21 8.22
N LEU A 440 15.36 -2.81 9.47
CA LEU A 440 16.35 -2.73 10.53
C LEU A 440 16.98 -4.11 10.80
N ALA A 441 16.16 -5.15 10.91
CA ALA A 441 16.64 -6.52 11.09
C ALA A 441 17.38 -7.04 9.84
N TYR A 442 16.86 -6.75 8.64
CA TYR A 442 17.50 -7.11 7.37
C TYR A 442 18.93 -6.56 7.26
N GLN A 443 19.13 -5.27 7.57
CA GLN A 443 20.44 -4.63 7.43
C GLN A 443 21.39 -4.89 8.59
N TYR A 444 20.88 -5.00 9.82
CA TYR A 444 21.71 -4.86 11.01
C TYR A 444 21.63 -6.05 11.97
N SER A 445 20.93 -7.14 11.65
CA SER A 445 20.96 -8.38 12.43
C SER A 445 22.33 -9.06 12.44
N GLY A 446 23.10 -8.96 11.36
CA GLY A 446 24.42 -9.59 11.26
C GLY A 446 24.42 -11.10 11.09
N ASP A 447 23.28 -11.69 10.70
CA ASP A 447 23.12 -13.12 10.47
C ASP A 447 22.65 -13.35 9.02
N GLU A 448 23.38 -14.19 8.28
CA GLU A 448 23.14 -14.42 6.85
C GLU A 448 21.81 -15.15 6.58
N GLU A 449 21.41 -16.05 7.47
CA GLU A 449 20.16 -16.81 7.34
C GLU A 449 18.94 -15.90 7.56
N LEU A 450 18.95 -15.07 8.60
CA LEU A 450 17.89 -14.09 8.85
C LEU A 450 17.84 -13.04 7.73
N HIS A 451 19.00 -12.61 7.20
CA HIS A 451 19.05 -11.71 6.06
C HIS A 451 18.35 -12.32 4.83
N ALA A 452 18.68 -13.57 4.47
CA ALA A 452 18.04 -14.28 3.36
C ALA A 452 16.54 -14.49 3.59
N LEU A 453 16.13 -14.90 4.80
CA LEU A 453 14.71 -15.03 5.16
C LEU A 453 13.95 -13.72 4.99
N ILE A 454 14.55 -12.59 5.36
CA ILE A 454 13.90 -11.28 5.21
C ILE A 454 13.91 -10.81 3.75
N ASP A 455 14.94 -11.12 2.97
CA ASP A 455 14.98 -10.85 1.52
C ASP A 455 13.79 -11.53 0.80
N ASP A 456 13.60 -12.82 1.08
CA ASP A 456 12.47 -13.59 0.57
C ASP A 456 11.14 -13.04 1.10
N PHE A 457 11.07 -12.65 2.38
CA PHE A 457 9.86 -12.09 2.98
C PHE A 457 9.45 -10.75 2.34
N LEU A 458 10.42 -9.86 2.09
CA LEU A 458 10.18 -8.59 1.39
C LEU A 458 9.75 -8.83 -0.05
N THR A 459 10.35 -9.81 -0.74
CA THR A 459 9.94 -10.23 -2.08
C THR A 459 8.48 -10.71 -2.09
N LEU A 460 8.11 -11.56 -1.13
CA LEU A 460 6.74 -12.06 -0.95
C LEU A 460 5.76 -10.91 -0.66
N PHE A 461 6.11 -9.98 0.22
CA PHE A 461 5.29 -8.81 0.55
C PHE A 461 5.01 -7.94 -0.70
N TRP A 462 6.04 -7.68 -1.51
CA TRP A 462 5.88 -6.88 -2.73
C TRP A 462 5.15 -7.63 -3.83
N ALA A 463 5.30 -8.96 -3.93
CA ALA A 463 4.52 -9.78 -4.86
C ALA A 463 3.02 -9.75 -4.54
N GLU A 464 2.63 -9.79 -3.27
CA GLU A 464 1.23 -9.55 -2.88
C GLU A 464 0.80 -8.13 -3.25
N TRP A 465 1.58 -7.12 -2.86
CA TRP A 465 1.24 -5.74 -3.13
C TRP A 465 1.01 -5.50 -4.63
N ALA A 466 1.87 -6.05 -5.49
CA ALA A 466 1.80 -5.91 -6.94
C ALA A 466 0.47 -6.45 -7.49
N GLN A 467 -0.02 -7.59 -7.00
CA GLN A 467 -1.28 -8.18 -7.48
C GLN A 467 -2.49 -7.28 -7.20
N VAL A 468 -2.56 -6.69 -6.01
CA VAL A 468 -3.78 -5.98 -5.56
C VAL A 468 -3.72 -4.47 -5.71
N SER A 469 -2.62 -3.89 -6.22
CA SER A 469 -2.43 -2.44 -6.30
C SER A 469 -2.47 -1.89 -7.72
N ILE A 470 -3.33 -0.91 -7.98
CA ILE A 470 -3.47 -0.28 -9.30
C ILE A 470 -2.87 1.13 -9.24
N SER A 471 -1.87 1.40 -10.08
CA SER A 471 -1.22 2.73 -10.20
C SER A 471 -0.77 3.32 -8.86
N GLY A 472 -0.10 2.50 -8.05
CA GLY A 472 0.36 2.91 -6.72
C GLY A 472 -0.72 2.94 -5.64
N VAL A 473 -1.98 2.65 -5.98
CA VAL A 473 -3.08 2.56 -5.01
C VAL A 473 -3.35 1.12 -4.65
N ARG A 474 -3.15 0.78 -3.38
CA ARG A 474 -3.48 -0.56 -2.89
C ARG A 474 -5.00 -0.77 -2.83
N GLY A 475 -5.50 -1.76 -3.55
CA GLY A 475 -6.86 -2.29 -3.45
C GLY A 475 -7.04 -3.26 -2.28
N GLY A 476 -8.18 -3.94 -2.23
CA GLY A 476 -8.45 -5.01 -1.25
C GLY A 476 -8.57 -4.54 0.21
N PRO A 477 -8.87 -5.48 1.13
CA PRO A 477 -9.16 -5.14 2.53
C PRO A 477 -7.96 -4.53 3.24
N LYS A 478 -8.22 -3.65 4.21
CA LYS A 478 -7.18 -3.06 5.07
C LYS A 478 -7.66 -2.99 6.51
N THR A 479 -6.73 -3.02 7.45
CA THR A 479 -6.98 -2.68 8.86
C THR A 479 -6.16 -1.45 9.22
N ARG A 480 -6.51 -0.77 10.32
CA ARG A 480 -5.82 0.45 10.78
C ARG A 480 -5.82 1.58 9.75
N HIS A 481 -6.83 1.61 8.89
CA HIS A 481 -7.06 2.65 7.89
C HIS A 481 -8.07 3.65 8.44
N HIS A 482 -7.62 4.56 9.28
CA HIS A 482 -8.51 5.45 10.04
C HIS A 482 -8.91 6.71 9.24
N LYS A 483 -10.08 7.29 9.58
CA LYS A 483 -10.52 8.67 9.24
C LYS A 483 -10.79 9.01 7.77
N THR A 484 -10.12 8.39 6.79
CA THR A 484 -10.27 8.72 5.36
C THR A 484 -10.48 7.45 4.54
N VAL A 485 -11.10 7.57 3.36
CA VAL A 485 -11.28 6.43 2.43
C VAL A 485 -10.02 6.07 1.63
N GLY A 486 -8.88 6.70 1.96
CA GLY A 486 -7.67 6.65 1.15
C GLY A 486 -7.78 7.54 -0.09
N GLY A 487 -6.83 7.45 -1.01
CA GLY A 487 -6.85 8.28 -2.22
C GLY A 487 -5.46 8.46 -2.84
N PRO A 488 -5.22 9.61 -3.48
CA PRO A 488 -3.89 10.09 -3.86
C PRO A 488 -2.93 10.23 -2.67
N ASP A 489 -3.47 10.29 -1.46
CA ASP A 489 -2.71 10.37 -0.24
C ASP A 489 -2.27 8.98 0.25
N ASP A 490 -2.75 7.87 -0.32
CA ASP A 490 -2.38 6.48 0.02
C ASP A 490 -0.95 6.09 -0.42
N LYS A 491 0.01 7.02 -0.20
CA LYS A 491 1.36 6.95 -0.75
C LYS A 491 2.35 6.18 0.11
N ALA A 492 1.97 5.76 1.31
CA ALA A 492 2.94 5.22 2.26
C ALA A 492 3.71 4.01 1.71
N THR A 493 3.01 3.06 1.07
CA THR A 493 3.64 1.91 0.41
C THR A 493 4.04 2.19 -1.04
N ALA A 494 3.27 3.05 -1.73
CA ALA A 494 3.56 3.46 -3.10
C ALA A 494 4.92 4.16 -3.23
N ASP A 495 5.26 5.05 -2.29
CA ASP A 495 6.56 5.73 -2.24
C ASP A 495 7.72 4.75 -2.00
N LEU A 496 7.48 3.70 -1.22
CA LEU A 496 8.50 2.68 -0.90
C LEU A 496 8.80 1.82 -2.13
N ILE A 497 7.78 1.21 -2.75
CA ILE A 497 7.97 0.40 -3.95
C ILE A 497 8.38 1.26 -5.15
N GLY A 498 7.85 2.48 -5.26
CA GLY A 498 8.18 3.42 -6.32
C GLY A 498 9.67 3.69 -6.38
N PHE A 499 10.36 3.80 -5.23
CA PHE A 499 11.81 3.92 -5.20
C PHE A 499 12.53 2.68 -5.78
N HIS A 500 12.06 1.46 -5.48
CA HIS A 500 12.64 0.26 -6.08
C HIS A 500 12.36 0.18 -7.59
N LEU A 501 11.20 0.69 -8.04
CA LEU A 501 10.81 0.77 -9.45
C LEU A 501 11.49 1.90 -10.26
N GLY A 502 12.39 2.68 -9.64
CA GLY A 502 13.13 3.77 -10.31
C GLY A 502 12.61 5.19 -10.05
N GLY A 503 11.52 5.33 -9.29
CA GLY A 503 10.93 6.60 -8.87
C GLY A 503 11.78 7.40 -7.89
N PRO A 504 11.40 8.65 -7.56
CA PRO A 504 12.18 9.53 -6.68
C PRO A 504 12.35 9.00 -5.26
N ALA A 505 13.42 9.42 -4.61
CA ALA A 505 13.69 9.08 -3.22
C ALA A 505 12.89 9.98 -2.26
N ASN A 506 12.23 9.38 -1.27
CA ASN A 506 11.61 10.07 -0.14
C ASN A 506 12.47 9.84 1.13
N ALA A 507 13.23 10.85 1.56
CA ALA A 507 14.02 10.77 2.79
C ALA A 507 13.31 11.36 4.02
N GLY A 508 11.98 11.47 3.97
CA GLY A 508 11.17 11.92 5.10
C GLY A 508 11.26 10.99 6.31
N VAL A 509 10.68 11.44 7.43
CA VAL A 509 10.80 10.80 8.76
C VAL A 509 10.54 9.29 8.76
N TRP A 510 9.65 8.82 7.89
CA TRP A 510 9.22 7.41 7.85
C TRP A 510 9.66 6.65 6.60
N TRP A 511 10.49 7.24 5.74
CA TRP A 511 10.89 6.66 4.45
C TRP A 511 12.41 6.61 4.23
N TYR A 512 13.21 7.39 4.98
CA TYR A 512 14.67 7.45 4.82
C TYR A 512 15.38 6.09 4.84
N TRP A 513 14.85 5.12 5.61
CA TRP A 513 15.43 3.79 5.76
C TRP A 513 15.41 3.01 4.44
N ASN A 514 14.39 3.22 3.60
CA ASN A 514 14.23 2.54 2.31
C ASN A 514 15.34 2.89 1.31
N LEU A 515 16.04 4.02 1.55
CA LEU A 515 17.08 4.55 0.68
C LEU A 515 18.47 3.99 1.00
N ILE A 516 18.64 3.39 2.18
CA ILE A 516 19.93 2.92 2.69
C ILE A 516 20.01 1.39 2.80
N ASN A 517 18.97 0.68 2.34
CA ASN A 517 19.02 -0.75 2.14
C ASN A 517 19.56 -1.15 0.76
N ASP A 518 20.00 -2.41 0.65
CA ASP A 518 20.47 -3.01 -0.59
C ASP A 518 19.48 -4.03 -1.19
N PHE A 519 18.27 -4.14 -0.63
CA PHE A 519 17.20 -4.98 -1.15
C PHE A 519 16.89 -4.67 -2.62
N LYS A 520 16.78 -5.72 -3.43
CA LYS A 520 16.47 -5.63 -4.86
C LYS A 520 15.20 -6.42 -5.18
N LEU A 521 14.24 -5.77 -5.84
CA LEU A 521 13.05 -6.43 -6.34
C LEU A 521 13.40 -7.46 -7.43
N HIS A 522 12.83 -8.65 -7.31
CA HIS A 522 12.98 -9.71 -8.30
C HIS A 522 12.26 -9.36 -9.63
N PRO A 523 12.80 -9.69 -10.81
CA PRO A 523 12.19 -9.41 -12.13
C PRO A 523 10.69 -9.77 -12.24
N VAL A 524 10.28 -10.95 -11.79
CA VAL A 524 8.85 -11.35 -11.76
C VAL A 524 7.95 -10.34 -11.03
N VAL A 525 8.42 -9.74 -9.93
CA VAL A 525 7.66 -8.74 -9.15
C VAL A 525 7.59 -7.42 -9.90
N TRP A 526 8.65 -7.03 -10.62
CA TRP A 526 8.60 -5.88 -11.52
C TRP A 526 7.54 -6.04 -12.59
N LYS A 527 7.52 -7.19 -13.28
CA LYS A 527 6.53 -7.47 -14.31
C LYS A 527 5.11 -7.41 -13.75
N MET A 528 4.86 -8.08 -12.62
CA MET A 528 3.55 -8.03 -11.97
C MET A 528 3.14 -6.60 -11.55
N ALA A 529 4.08 -5.77 -11.10
CA ALA A 529 3.77 -4.41 -10.66
C ALA A 529 3.48 -3.45 -11.82
N LEU A 530 4.00 -3.73 -13.02
CA LEU A 530 3.98 -2.83 -14.18
C LEU A 530 3.17 -3.36 -15.38
N ASP A 531 2.54 -4.53 -15.25
CA ASP A 531 1.78 -5.19 -16.32
C ASP A 531 0.39 -5.63 -15.85
N ARG A 532 -0.44 -4.64 -15.57
CA ARG A 532 -1.79 -4.82 -15.05
C ARG A 532 -2.71 -5.48 -16.09
N GLU A 533 -2.64 -5.08 -17.35
CA GLU A 533 -3.45 -5.67 -18.43
C GLU A 533 -3.06 -7.13 -18.68
N GLY A 534 -1.75 -7.46 -18.67
CA GLY A 534 -1.27 -8.82 -18.86
C GLY A 534 -1.66 -9.79 -17.74
N MET A 535 -1.85 -9.29 -16.51
CA MET A 535 -2.39 -10.07 -15.40
C MET A 535 -3.90 -10.35 -15.52
N GLY A 536 -4.62 -9.65 -16.40
CA GLY A 536 -6.04 -9.88 -16.64
C GLY A 536 -6.90 -9.79 -15.37
N SER A 537 -7.95 -10.63 -15.32
CA SER A 537 -8.90 -10.66 -14.20
C SER A 537 -8.80 -11.96 -13.40
N PHE A 538 -8.74 -11.85 -12.09
CA PHE A 538 -8.61 -12.99 -11.18
C PHE A 538 -9.08 -12.64 -9.76
N THR A 539 -9.36 -13.65 -8.94
CA THR A 539 -9.57 -13.45 -7.49
C THR A 539 -8.29 -13.82 -6.75
N TYR A 540 -7.78 -12.89 -5.92
CA TYR A 540 -6.79 -13.18 -4.89
C TYR A 540 -7.51 -13.48 -3.58
N LYS A 541 -7.28 -14.68 -3.03
CA LYS A 541 -7.75 -15.10 -1.71
C LYS A 541 -6.56 -15.36 -0.79
N ALA A 542 -6.72 -15.03 0.49
CA ALA A 542 -5.73 -15.31 1.50
C ALA A 542 -6.40 -15.59 2.84
N ARG A 543 -6.04 -16.71 3.48
CA ARG A 543 -6.39 -16.92 4.89
C ARG A 543 -5.65 -15.86 5.72
N GLY A 544 -6.42 -15.06 6.42
CA GLY A 544 -5.95 -13.97 7.24
C GLY A 544 -5.71 -14.39 8.69
N ILE A 545 -4.92 -13.56 9.37
CA ILE A 545 -4.67 -13.60 10.81
C ILE A 545 -5.47 -12.51 11.52
N GLY A 546 -5.54 -12.59 12.84
CA GLY A 546 -6.05 -11.52 13.70
C GLY A 546 -7.20 -11.91 14.63
N GLU A 547 -7.64 -13.16 14.57
CA GLU A 547 -8.51 -13.75 15.59
C GLU A 547 -7.73 -13.89 16.89
N GLU A 548 -8.38 -13.65 18.03
CA GLU A 548 -7.81 -13.86 19.36
C GLU A 548 -8.09 -15.28 19.85
N GLU A 549 -7.20 -15.83 20.67
CA GLU A 549 -7.51 -17.03 21.45
C GLU A 549 -8.69 -16.80 22.41
N ASN A 550 -9.70 -17.69 22.34
CA ASN A 550 -10.86 -17.67 23.22
C ASN A 550 -10.63 -18.46 24.52
N VAL A 551 -9.60 -18.09 25.29
CA VAL A 551 -9.21 -18.78 26.54
C VAL A 551 -9.47 -17.89 27.76
N LEU A 552 -10.26 -18.40 28.72
CA LEU A 552 -10.61 -17.70 29.97
C LEU A 552 -10.43 -18.60 31.21
N PRO A 553 -9.68 -18.18 32.25
CA PRO A 553 -8.84 -16.98 32.28
C PRO A 553 -7.66 -17.10 31.32
N ARG A 554 -7.13 -15.97 30.84
CA ARG A 554 -5.94 -15.95 29.96
C ARG A 554 -4.72 -16.54 30.68
N PRO A 555 -3.74 -17.12 29.93
CA PRO A 555 -2.47 -17.56 30.51
C PRO A 555 -1.77 -16.45 31.31
N LEU A 556 -1.08 -16.84 32.39
CA LEU A 556 -0.29 -15.87 33.18
C LEU A 556 0.82 -15.28 32.30
N GLY A 557 0.98 -13.96 32.36
CA GLY A 557 1.97 -13.22 31.57
C GLY A 557 1.45 -12.71 30.23
N THR A 558 0.30 -13.18 29.75
CA THR A 558 -0.30 -12.70 28.50
C THR A 558 -1.46 -11.74 28.72
N GLU A 559 -1.79 -11.41 29.97
CA GLU A 559 -3.00 -10.63 30.29
C GLU A 559 -3.02 -9.24 29.63
N ARG A 560 -1.86 -8.68 29.32
CA ARG A 560 -1.64 -7.39 28.66
C ARG A 560 -1.13 -7.50 27.23
N SER A 561 -1.06 -8.69 26.67
CA SER A 561 -0.59 -8.93 25.30
C SER A 561 -1.75 -9.39 24.43
N LEU A 562 -1.63 -9.11 23.14
CA LEU A 562 -2.44 -9.71 22.10
C LEU A 562 -1.96 -11.14 21.88
N VAL A 563 -2.89 -12.11 21.90
CA VAL A 563 -2.63 -13.54 21.74
C VAL A 563 -3.41 -14.00 20.51
N VAL A 564 -2.71 -14.14 19.39
CA VAL A 564 -3.33 -14.41 18.09
C VAL A 564 -3.57 -15.90 17.91
N ASP A 565 -4.82 -16.27 17.66
CA ASP A 565 -5.15 -17.61 17.17
C ASP A 565 -4.66 -17.71 15.72
N THR A 566 -3.66 -18.55 15.52
CA THR A 566 -3.08 -18.74 14.19
C THR A 566 -4.05 -19.41 13.23
N ASP A 567 -4.92 -20.30 13.71
CA ASP A 567 -5.98 -20.93 12.92
C ASP A 567 -7.19 -20.00 12.71
N ALA A 568 -6.94 -18.70 12.68
CA ALA A 568 -7.92 -17.64 12.45
C ALA A 568 -8.83 -17.92 11.25
N ARG A 569 -10.08 -17.51 11.43
CA ARG A 569 -11.17 -17.74 10.48
C ARG A 569 -11.57 -16.46 9.77
N PHE A 570 -10.55 -15.74 9.28
CA PHE A 570 -10.70 -14.55 8.45
C PHE A 570 -10.24 -14.86 7.03
N LEU A 571 -11.09 -14.59 6.04
CA LEU A 571 -10.79 -14.82 4.63
C LEU A 571 -10.75 -13.48 3.89
N LYS A 572 -9.56 -13.08 3.46
CA LYS A 572 -9.38 -11.92 2.60
C LYS A 572 -9.67 -12.34 1.17
N SER A 573 -10.47 -11.54 0.46
CA SER A 573 -10.86 -11.80 -0.92
C SER A 573 -10.85 -10.49 -1.69
N THR A 574 -10.11 -10.44 -2.80
CA THR A 574 -10.06 -9.29 -3.70
C THR A 574 -10.17 -9.77 -5.13
N TYR A 575 -11.18 -9.31 -5.84
CA TYR A 575 -11.30 -9.48 -7.27
C TYR A 575 -10.51 -8.36 -7.93
N VAL A 576 -9.56 -8.77 -8.76
CA VAL A 576 -8.59 -7.91 -9.42
C VAL A 576 -8.89 -7.94 -10.90
N THR A 577 -8.93 -6.77 -11.52
CA THR A 577 -9.05 -6.62 -12.98
C THR A 577 -8.08 -5.53 -13.44
N PRO A 578 -7.91 -5.31 -14.76
CA PRO A 578 -7.11 -4.21 -15.24
C PRO A 578 -7.67 -2.82 -14.87
N ASN A 579 -8.99 -2.73 -14.68
CA ASN A 579 -9.70 -1.45 -14.56
C ASN A 579 -10.12 -1.11 -13.12
N TYR A 580 -10.19 -2.11 -12.24
CA TYR A 580 -10.60 -1.94 -10.85
C TYR A 580 -10.18 -3.12 -9.96
N THR A 581 -10.17 -2.87 -8.65
CA THR A 581 -10.20 -3.94 -7.63
C THR A 581 -11.46 -3.80 -6.78
N LEU A 582 -12.09 -4.91 -6.42
CA LEU A 582 -13.16 -4.99 -5.42
C LEU A 582 -12.73 -5.99 -4.33
N GLY A 583 -12.74 -5.61 -3.06
CA GLY A 583 -12.28 -6.54 -2.04
C GLY A 583 -12.75 -6.27 -0.62
N THR A 584 -12.67 -7.33 0.19
CA THR A 584 -13.12 -7.35 1.58
C THR A 584 -12.35 -8.39 2.39
N GLN A 585 -12.43 -8.29 3.71
CA GLN A 585 -12.14 -9.39 4.62
C GLN A 585 -13.49 -9.92 5.13
N MET A 586 -13.77 -11.18 4.81
CA MET A 586 -14.92 -11.92 5.30
C MET A 586 -14.52 -12.57 6.63
N ASP A 587 -15.30 -12.33 7.68
CA ASP A 587 -15.03 -12.89 9.00
C ASP A 587 -16.03 -13.99 9.32
N HIS A 588 -15.55 -15.07 9.94
CA HIS A 588 -16.45 -16.10 10.47
C HIS A 588 -17.41 -15.47 11.51
N PRO A 589 -18.73 -15.75 11.47
CA PRO A 589 -19.71 -15.08 12.33
C PRO A 589 -19.47 -15.25 13.85
N SER A 590 -18.76 -16.30 14.24
CA SER A 590 -18.34 -16.60 15.62
C SER A 590 -16.87 -16.34 15.91
N ALA A 591 -16.18 -15.58 15.04
CA ALA A 591 -14.79 -15.23 15.28
C ALA A 591 -14.64 -14.37 16.54
N VAL A 592 -13.52 -14.57 17.25
CA VAL A 592 -13.15 -13.73 18.39
C VAL A 592 -12.20 -12.65 17.90
N HIS A 593 -12.69 -11.42 17.83
CA HIS A 593 -11.87 -10.34 17.28
C HIS A 593 -10.87 -9.79 18.31
N SER A 594 -9.66 -9.50 17.84
CA SER A 594 -8.69 -8.71 18.59
C SER A 594 -8.91 -7.21 18.40
N HIS A 595 -8.35 -6.40 19.28
CA HIS A 595 -8.43 -4.94 19.17
C HIS A 595 -7.79 -4.34 17.89
N LEU A 596 -6.85 -5.04 17.25
CA LEU A 596 -6.27 -4.61 15.97
C LEU A 596 -7.13 -5.03 14.77
N SER A 597 -7.84 -6.16 14.87
CA SER A 597 -8.68 -6.68 13.77
C SER A 597 -9.97 -5.88 13.56
N ILE A 598 -10.39 -5.07 14.54
CA ILE A 598 -11.68 -4.34 14.52
C ILE A 598 -11.57 -2.86 14.15
N VAL A 599 -10.36 -2.31 14.08
CA VAL A 599 -10.15 -0.86 13.95
C VAL A 599 -9.76 -0.47 12.53
N GLY A 600 -10.36 0.62 12.05
CA GLY A 600 -10.09 1.20 10.72
C GLY A 600 -10.18 0.20 9.58
N ARG A 601 -11.33 -0.48 9.41
CA ARG A 601 -11.50 -1.48 8.36
C ARG A 601 -11.86 -0.85 7.03
N TRP A 602 -11.06 -1.12 6.02
CA TRP A 602 -11.33 -0.69 4.64
C TRP A 602 -11.85 -1.87 3.82
N HIS A 603 -12.96 -1.65 3.14
CA HIS A 603 -13.60 -2.58 2.21
C HIS A 603 -14.03 -1.81 0.96
N GLY A 604 -14.27 -2.50 -0.14
CA GLY A 604 -14.91 -1.92 -1.32
C GLY A 604 -14.00 -1.85 -2.53
N MET A 605 -14.21 -0.82 -3.35
CA MET A 605 -13.77 -0.77 -4.74
C MET A 605 -12.83 0.41 -5.02
N THR A 606 -11.77 0.15 -5.78
CA THR A 606 -10.82 1.15 -6.31
C THR A 606 -10.81 1.06 -7.84
N PHE A 607 -10.82 2.21 -8.52
CA PHE A 607 -10.81 2.31 -9.98
C PHE A 607 -9.44 2.76 -10.49
N SER A 608 -9.02 2.29 -11.67
CA SER A 608 -7.72 2.64 -12.29
C SER A 608 -7.66 4.10 -12.73
N GLN A 609 -8.74 4.61 -13.33
CA GLN A 609 -8.79 5.94 -13.95
C GLN A 609 -8.43 7.09 -13.01
N SER A 610 -8.80 6.97 -11.73
CA SER A 610 -8.49 7.97 -10.73
C SER A 610 -8.34 7.34 -9.34
N PRO A 611 -7.29 7.70 -8.59
CA PRO A 611 -7.15 7.28 -7.20
C PRO A 611 -8.27 7.79 -6.28
N GLU A 612 -9.09 8.75 -6.73
CA GLU A 612 -10.26 9.31 -6.01
C GLU A 612 -11.58 8.64 -6.41
N SER A 613 -11.62 7.87 -7.51
CA SER A 613 -12.81 7.09 -7.88
C SER A 613 -12.82 5.80 -7.05
N ARG A 614 -13.61 5.77 -5.97
CA ARG A 614 -13.73 4.61 -5.06
C ARG A 614 -15.14 4.47 -4.53
N ILE A 615 -15.47 3.26 -4.07
CA ILE A 615 -16.73 2.97 -3.36
C ILE A 615 -16.36 2.28 -2.06
N VAL A 616 -16.66 2.91 -0.93
CA VAL A 616 -16.16 2.49 0.40
C VAL A 616 -17.28 2.61 1.43
N PRO A 617 -17.62 1.54 2.18
CA PRO A 617 -18.53 1.69 3.32
C PRO A 617 -17.81 2.44 4.44
N VAL A 618 -18.53 3.37 5.08
CA VAL A 618 -17.99 4.24 6.10
C VAL A 618 -18.93 4.32 7.30
N ASN A 619 -18.37 4.57 8.47
CA ASN A 619 -19.10 4.93 9.66
C ASN A 619 -19.43 6.43 9.63
N LEU A 620 -20.66 6.84 9.94
CA LEU A 620 -21.05 8.26 9.93
C LEU A 620 -20.77 8.89 11.29
N THR A 621 -20.16 10.08 11.28
CA THR A 621 -19.78 10.80 12.51
C THR A 621 -20.31 12.22 12.55
N ASP A 622 -20.39 12.75 13.76
CA ASP A 622 -20.90 14.07 14.11
C ASP A 622 -19.81 15.06 14.59
N GLY A 623 -18.51 14.78 14.37
CA GLY A 623 -17.41 15.52 15.03
C GLY A 623 -16.47 16.39 14.16
N PHE A 624 -15.89 17.46 14.73
CA PHE A 624 -14.87 18.34 14.12
C PHE A 624 -13.43 17.90 14.47
N ASN A 625 -12.46 18.03 13.55
CA ASN A 625 -11.03 17.82 13.83
C ASN A 625 -10.34 19.09 14.37
N VAL A 626 -9.04 18.98 14.69
CA VAL A 626 -8.21 20.05 15.27
C VAL A 626 -8.03 21.29 14.39
N TYR A 627 -8.30 21.18 13.09
CA TYR A 627 -8.38 22.31 12.15
C TYR A 627 -9.81 22.85 12.01
N LYS A 628 -10.72 22.48 12.92
CA LYS A 628 -12.17 22.70 12.83
C LYS A 628 -12.80 22.10 11.56
N LYS A 629 -12.20 21.05 10.98
CA LYS A 629 -12.79 20.30 9.85
C LYS A 629 -13.45 19.03 10.36
N LYS A 630 -14.77 18.99 10.32
CA LYS A 630 -15.54 17.77 10.57
C LYS A 630 -15.43 16.87 9.35
N SER A 631 -14.93 15.65 9.53
CA SER A 631 -15.20 14.60 8.55
C SER A 631 -16.59 14.06 8.88
N PRO A 632 -17.53 13.99 7.93
CA PRO A 632 -18.83 13.40 8.20
C PRO A 632 -18.78 11.88 8.41
N TYR A 633 -17.58 11.28 8.30
CA TYR A 633 -17.38 9.85 8.42
C TYR A 633 -15.98 9.46 8.94
N ASP A 634 -15.84 8.21 9.36
CA ASP A 634 -14.59 7.49 9.57
C ASP A 634 -14.70 6.02 9.10
N MET A 635 -13.71 5.19 9.45
CA MET A 635 -13.62 3.78 9.03
C MET A 635 -13.76 2.82 10.23
N GLU A 636 -14.28 3.28 11.37
CA GLU A 636 -14.36 2.55 12.64
C GLU A 636 -15.66 1.73 12.75
N ALA A 637 -16.02 0.99 11.70
CA ALA A 637 -17.18 0.11 11.69
C ALA A 637 -16.78 -1.34 11.38
N MET A 638 -17.50 -2.26 12.02
CA MET A 638 -17.40 -3.69 11.73
C MET A 638 -18.47 -4.09 10.73
N TYR A 639 -18.07 -4.86 9.71
CA TYR A 639 -18.96 -5.33 8.65
C TYR A 639 -18.99 -6.84 8.58
N GLN A 640 -20.20 -7.40 8.41
CA GLN A 640 -20.40 -8.74 7.91
C GLN A 640 -20.40 -8.62 6.39
N THR A 641 -19.60 -9.44 5.72
CA THR A 641 -19.45 -9.35 4.26
C THR A 641 -19.45 -10.73 3.62
N VAL A 642 -19.88 -10.77 2.36
CA VAL A 642 -19.68 -11.91 1.45
C VAL A 642 -19.26 -11.34 0.10
N HIS A 643 -18.28 -11.98 -0.52
CA HIS A 643 -17.67 -11.50 -1.75
C HIS A 643 -17.42 -12.65 -2.70
N HIS A 644 -17.88 -12.46 -3.93
CA HIS A 644 -17.63 -13.36 -5.04
C HIS A 644 -17.40 -12.54 -6.30
N GLU A 645 -16.14 -12.51 -6.74
CA GLU A 645 -15.70 -11.80 -7.93
C GLU A 645 -16.21 -10.34 -8.01
N ARG A 646 -17.13 -10.05 -8.92
CA ARG A 646 -17.66 -8.72 -9.17
C ARG A 646 -18.76 -8.28 -8.19
N THR A 647 -19.19 -9.14 -7.27
CA THR A 647 -20.24 -8.84 -6.29
C THR A 647 -19.71 -8.83 -4.86
N LEU A 648 -19.96 -7.74 -4.14
CA LEU A 648 -19.75 -7.60 -2.70
C LEU A 648 -21.07 -7.24 -2.02
N ILE A 649 -21.50 -8.05 -1.04
CA ILE A 649 -22.59 -7.70 -0.13
C ILE A 649 -21.99 -7.40 1.24
N LEU A 650 -22.38 -6.27 1.82
CA LEU A 650 -21.92 -5.85 3.15
C LEU A 650 -23.05 -5.28 3.99
N GLN A 651 -22.91 -5.43 5.30
CA GLN A 651 -23.81 -4.87 6.30
C GLN A 651 -23.01 -4.64 7.58
N GLN A 652 -23.36 -3.64 8.40
CA GLN A 652 -22.75 -3.54 9.73
C GLN A 652 -22.99 -4.82 10.54
N SER A 653 -21.94 -5.35 11.16
CA SER A 653 -21.96 -6.57 11.95
C SER A 653 -22.87 -6.43 13.17
N ARG A 654 -23.78 -7.39 13.34
CA ARG A 654 -24.59 -7.53 14.56
C ARG A 654 -23.89 -8.44 15.56
N ARG A 655 -23.93 -8.12 16.86
CA ARG A 655 -23.66 -9.02 18.03
C ARG A 655 -22.25 -9.65 18.12
N TRP A 656 -21.20 -9.02 17.59
CA TRP A 656 -19.84 -9.58 17.54
C TRP A 656 -19.12 -9.53 18.88
N TYR A 657 -18.08 -10.36 18.98
CA TYR A 657 -17.32 -10.58 20.21
C TYR A 657 -15.86 -10.22 19.97
N ALA A 658 -15.27 -9.51 20.92
CA ALA A 658 -13.85 -9.19 20.92
C ALA A 658 -13.25 -9.34 22.30
N VAL A 659 -11.95 -9.64 22.32
CA VAL A 659 -11.11 -9.66 23.51
C VAL A 659 -10.13 -8.49 23.41
N HIS A 660 -10.01 -7.72 24.49
CA HIS A 660 -9.15 -6.55 24.52
C HIS A 660 -8.14 -6.61 25.68
N PRO A 661 -6.81 -6.74 25.40
CA PRO A 661 -5.78 -6.85 26.44
C PRO A 661 -5.44 -5.51 27.14
N GLU A 662 -5.55 -4.40 26.42
CA GLU A 662 -5.06 -3.10 26.92
C GLU A 662 -6.14 -2.21 27.56
N TRP A 663 -7.36 -2.18 27.04
CA TRP A 663 -8.38 -1.18 27.37
C TRP A 663 -9.60 -1.85 28.02
N TYR A 664 -9.54 -2.06 29.33
CA TYR A 664 -10.73 -2.46 30.09
C TYR A 664 -11.23 -1.26 30.93
N PRO A 665 -12.46 -0.75 30.73
CA PRO A 665 -13.46 -1.13 29.72
C PRO A 665 -13.32 -0.37 28.39
N VAL A 666 -13.66 -1.04 27.28
CA VAL A 666 -13.82 -0.41 25.95
C VAL A 666 -15.16 0.32 25.89
N ASN A 667 -15.16 1.60 25.52
CA ASN A 667 -16.35 2.41 25.23
C ASN A 667 -16.60 2.53 23.72
N ALA A 668 -16.54 1.44 22.97
CA ALA A 668 -16.84 1.50 21.56
C ALA A 668 -18.31 1.13 21.36
N ASP A 669 -19.11 2.14 21.00
CA ASP A 669 -20.45 1.92 20.51
C ASP A 669 -20.32 1.40 19.08
N TYR A 670 -20.48 0.09 18.92
CA TYR A 670 -20.33 -0.63 17.66
C TYR A 670 -21.62 -0.70 16.83
N ASN A 671 -22.60 0.15 17.17
CA ASN A 671 -23.91 0.21 16.54
C ASN A 671 -24.17 1.62 15.97
N GLN A 672 -23.29 2.07 15.08
CA GLN A 672 -23.25 3.43 14.56
C GLN A 672 -24.01 3.55 13.23
N PRO A 673 -24.51 4.74 12.83
CA PRO A 673 -25.04 4.93 11.49
C PRO A 673 -23.96 4.68 10.42
N VAL A 674 -24.33 4.00 9.32
CA VAL A 674 -23.40 3.66 8.23
C VAL A 674 -23.78 4.43 6.96
N GLY A 675 -22.77 4.78 6.17
CA GLY A 675 -22.93 5.30 4.82
C GLY A 675 -22.05 4.57 3.82
N ILE A 676 -22.23 4.90 2.54
CA ILE A 676 -21.34 4.47 1.46
C ILE A 676 -20.74 5.72 0.84
N TRP A 677 -19.42 5.89 0.99
CA TRP A 677 -18.68 6.91 0.27
C TRP A 677 -18.51 6.49 -1.18
N ILE A 678 -18.89 7.35 -2.11
CA ILE A 678 -18.66 7.15 -3.55
C ILE A 678 -17.88 8.31 -4.17
N GLY A 679 -17.63 9.40 -3.44
CA GLY A 679 -16.95 10.57 -4.01
C GLY A 679 -17.68 11.20 -5.20
N ASN A 680 -16.98 12.08 -5.91
CA ASN A 680 -17.58 12.93 -6.96
C ASN A 680 -16.84 12.90 -8.30
N GLN A 681 -15.73 12.15 -8.41
CA GLN A 681 -14.95 12.07 -9.64
C GLN A 681 -15.44 10.89 -10.48
N TRP A 682 -16.51 11.12 -11.24
CA TRP A 682 -17.13 10.14 -12.11
C TRP A 682 -17.33 10.73 -13.51
N ASP A 683 -17.07 9.93 -14.55
CA ASP A 683 -17.43 10.30 -15.92
C ASP A 683 -18.95 10.37 -16.08
N ARG A 684 -19.65 9.43 -15.43
CA ARG A 684 -21.11 9.34 -15.41
C ARG A 684 -21.58 8.83 -14.06
N ARG A 685 -22.70 9.38 -13.58
CA ARG A 685 -23.45 8.88 -12.42
C ARG A 685 -24.95 8.95 -12.68
N LEU A 686 -25.66 7.86 -12.44
CA LEU A 686 -27.09 7.70 -12.72
C LEU A 686 -27.78 6.97 -11.56
N GLU A 687 -29.07 7.21 -11.36
CA GLU A 687 -29.88 6.48 -10.37
C GLU A 687 -31.11 5.87 -11.09
N ARG A 688 -31.42 4.60 -10.79
CA ARG A 688 -32.58 3.90 -11.35
C ARG A 688 -33.00 2.74 -10.45
N ASP A 689 -34.28 2.64 -10.11
CA ASP A 689 -34.86 1.55 -9.30
C ASP A 689 -34.12 1.27 -7.97
N GLY A 690 -33.62 2.35 -7.36
CA GLY A 690 -32.85 2.37 -6.11
C GLY A 690 -31.38 1.97 -6.26
N TRP A 691 -30.91 1.66 -7.47
CA TRP A 691 -29.50 1.49 -7.80
C TRP A 691 -28.84 2.83 -8.13
N ILE A 692 -27.59 2.99 -7.69
CA ILE A 692 -26.70 4.07 -8.12
C ILE A 692 -25.64 3.47 -9.05
N PHE A 693 -25.60 3.92 -10.29
CA PHE A 693 -24.62 3.51 -11.29
C PHE A 693 -23.55 4.56 -11.47
N VAL A 694 -22.29 4.15 -11.53
CA VAL A 694 -21.14 5.03 -11.79
C VAL A 694 -20.24 4.44 -12.87
N GLN A 695 -19.57 5.33 -13.59
CA GLN A 695 -18.51 5.00 -14.54
C GLN A 695 -17.28 5.87 -14.25
N SER A 696 -16.11 5.25 -14.24
CA SER A 696 -14.81 5.93 -14.31
C SER A 696 -13.92 5.15 -15.27
N GLY A 697 -13.56 5.77 -16.39
CA GLY A 697 -12.82 5.14 -17.48
C GLY A 697 -13.54 3.91 -18.05
N ASN A 698 -12.85 2.78 -17.97
CA ASN A 698 -13.31 1.47 -18.46
C ASN A 698 -13.97 0.61 -17.37
N ALA A 699 -14.17 1.13 -16.16
CA ALA A 699 -14.83 0.42 -15.06
C ALA A 699 -16.22 1.01 -14.74
N TYR A 700 -17.11 0.12 -14.34
CA TYR A 700 -18.49 0.38 -13.92
C TYR A 700 -18.73 -0.16 -12.52
N ALA A 701 -19.65 0.47 -11.80
CA ALA A 701 -20.21 -0.12 -10.59
C ALA A 701 -21.67 0.28 -10.39
N ALA A 702 -22.41 -0.59 -9.72
CA ALA A 702 -23.76 -0.37 -9.26
C ALA A 702 -23.82 -0.60 -7.75
N VAL A 703 -24.43 0.33 -7.02
CA VAL A 703 -24.59 0.26 -5.56
C VAL A 703 -26.07 0.22 -5.22
N ARG A 704 -26.48 -0.77 -4.42
CA ARG A 704 -27.88 -0.92 -3.96
C ARG A 704 -27.97 -1.11 -2.45
N PRO A 705 -28.41 -0.10 -1.71
CA PRO A 705 -28.96 -0.31 -0.38
C PRO A 705 -30.25 -1.13 -0.48
N VAL A 706 -30.35 -2.21 0.29
CA VAL A 706 -31.47 -3.16 0.27
C VAL A 706 -32.17 -3.12 1.63
N LEU A 707 -33.37 -2.53 1.64
CA LEU A 707 -34.20 -2.41 2.83
C LEU A 707 -35.65 -2.76 2.50
N TRP A 708 -36.32 -3.41 3.44
CA TRP A 708 -37.75 -3.71 3.36
C TRP A 708 -38.62 -2.49 3.62
N ASP A 709 -39.86 -2.51 3.11
CA ASP A 709 -40.89 -1.52 3.38
C ASP A 709 -41.66 -1.89 4.66
N GLU A 710 -41.11 -1.50 5.82
CA GLU A 710 -41.70 -1.84 7.14
C GLU A 710 -43.17 -1.39 7.25
N ALA A 711 -43.52 -0.23 6.69
CA ALA A 711 -44.89 0.29 6.73
C ALA A 711 -45.85 -0.61 5.94
N TYR A 712 -45.46 -0.98 4.72
CA TYR A 712 -46.22 -1.95 3.91
C TYR A 712 -46.35 -3.29 4.62
N GLU A 713 -45.25 -3.85 5.13
CA GLU A 713 -45.26 -5.15 5.80
C GLU A 713 -46.11 -5.14 7.07
N LYS A 714 -46.11 -4.04 7.83
CA LYS A 714 -46.94 -3.88 9.03
C LYS A 714 -48.43 -3.79 8.71
N GLU A 715 -48.80 -3.13 7.62
CA GLU A 715 -50.19 -3.03 7.15
C GLU A 715 -50.71 -4.39 6.66
N HIS A 716 -49.85 -5.18 6.04
CA HIS A 716 -50.19 -6.49 5.46
C HIS A 716 -49.91 -7.66 6.41
N LYS A 717 -49.39 -7.39 7.62
CA LYS A 717 -49.08 -8.43 8.61
C LYS A 717 -50.35 -9.12 9.10
N LYS A 718 -50.40 -10.44 8.95
CA LYS A 718 -51.44 -11.27 9.57
C LYS A 718 -51.21 -11.36 11.08
N LYS A 719 -52.29 -11.21 11.86
CA LYS A 719 -52.22 -11.38 13.33
C LYS A 719 -52.17 -12.86 13.66
N THR A 720 -51.07 -13.30 14.23
CA THR A 720 -50.93 -14.60 14.90
C THR A 720 -51.43 -14.50 16.35
N SER A 721 -51.60 -15.63 17.05
CA SER A 721 -52.09 -15.69 18.44
C SER A 721 -51.05 -16.27 19.41
N GLY A 722 -51.23 -16.06 20.71
CA GLY A 722 -50.33 -16.57 21.75
C GLY A 722 -48.95 -15.91 21.70
N ASN A 723 -47.89 -16.67 22.00
CA ASN A 723 -46.51 -16.14 22.03
C ASN A 723 -45.95 -15.78 20.65
N GLN A 724 -46.65 -16.14 19.57
CA GLN A 724 -46.20 -15.91 18.18
C GLN A 724 -46.63 -14.55 17.61
N VAL A 725 -47.36 -13.72 18.35
CA VAL A 725 -47.82 -12.38 17.91
C VAL A 725 -46.71 -11.48 17.35
N TYR A 726 -45.47 -11.74 17.78
CA TYR A 726 -44.28 -11.00 17.35
C TYR A 726 -43.61 -11.57 16.10
N PHE A 727 -44.03 -12.72 15.58
CA PHE A 727 -43.42 -13.41 14.44
C PHE A 727 -44.18 -13.18 13.13
N ASN A 728 -43.52 -13.48 12.01
CA ASN A 728 -44.19 -13.61 10.71
C ASN A 728 -45.10 -14.86 10.72
N ALA A 729 -46.24 -14.81 10.02
CA ALA A 729 -47.14 -15.94 9.97
C ALA A 729 -46.60 -17.03 9.03
N PRO A 730 -46.86 -18.34 9.29
CA PRO A 730 -46.37 -19.43 8.44
C PRO A 730 -46.84 -19.36 6.98
N ASP A 731 -47.95 -18.67 6.73
CA ASP A 731 -48.60 -18.49 5.42
C ASP A 731 -48.47 -17.05 4.88
N ASP A 732 -47.55 -16.25 5.43
CA ASP A 732 -47.16 -14.99 4.81
C ASP A 732 -46.40 -15.25 3.50
N ALA A 733 -46.43 -14.27 2.58
CA ALA A 733 -45.57 -14.32 1.40
C ALA A 733 -44.10 -14.48 1.84
N PRO A 734 -43.31 -15.33 1.17
CA PRO A 734 -41.95 -15.65 1.61
C PRO A 734 -41.00 -14.46 1.54
N THR A 735 -41.31 -13.44 0.74
CA THR A 735 -40.51 -12.23 0.54
C THR A 735 -41.20 -10.98 1.05
N VAL A 736 -40.41 -9.95 1.33
CA VAL A 736 -40.90 -8.60 1.69
C VAL A 736 -40.86 -7.67 0.50
N LYS A 737 -41.66 -6.61 0.53
CA LYS A 737 -41.56 -5.52 -0.44
C LYS A 737 -40.27 -4.72 -0.21
N LEU A 738 -39.47 -4.53 -1.26
CA LEU A 738 -38.24 -3.74 -1.22
C LEU A 738 -38.51 -2.25 -1.46
N ARG A 739 -37.72 -1.39 -0.83
CA ARG A 739 -37.72 0.05 -1.05
C ARG A 739 -36.68 0.48 -2.09
N THR A 740 -36.99 1.52 -2.86
CA THR A 740 -36.07 2.17 -3.80
C THR A 740 -35.50 3.49 -3.27
N ASP A 741 -35.95 3.93 -2.10
CA ASP A 741 -35.71 5.26 -1.52
C ASP A 741 -35.13 5.18 -0.09
N CYS A 742 -34.33 4.15 0.22
CA CYS A 742 -33.83 3.86 1.57
C CYS A 742 -32.47 4.51 1.90
N TYR A 743 -32.12 5.59 1.20
CA TYR A 743 -30.93 6.39 1.44
C TYR A 743 -31.18 7.85 1.09
N ARG A 744 -30.30 8.73 1.58
CA ARG A 744 -30.23 10.14 1.16
C ARG A 744 -28.80 10.52 0.85
N TRP A 745 -28.61 11.47 -0.07
CA TRP A 745 -27.30 12.02 -0.35
C TRP A 745 -26.82 12.99 0.74
N SER A 746 -25.51 13.03 0.98
CA SER A 746 -24.87 14.20 1.60
C SER A 746 -25.03 15.44 0.72
N GLU A 747 -24.83 16.62 1.31
CA GLU A 747 -24.98 17.90 0.60
C GLU A 747 -24.07 18.01 -0.63
N ASP A 748 -22.82 17.53 -0.52
CA ASP A 748 -21.83 17.50 -1.59
C ASP A 748 -21.99 16.28 -2.53
N LYS A 749 -22.97 15.41 -2.28
CA LYS A 749 -23.25 14.17 -3.00
C LYS A 749 -22.09 13.18 -3.06
N SER A 750 -21.13 13.25 -2.14
CA SER A 750 -20.04 12.27 -2.05
C SER A 750 -20.40 11.02 -1.23
N LEU A 751 -21.48 11.10 -0.43
CA LEU A 751 -21.90 10.06 0.51
C LEU A 751 -23.37 9.66 0.31
N LEU A 752 -23.62 8.36 0.31
CA LEU A 752 -24.93 7.76 0.54
C LEU A 752 -25.11 7.56 2.05
N LEU A 753 -26.07 8.26 2.65
CA LEU A 753 -26.44 8.14 4.05
C LEU A 753 -27.58 7.12 4.15
N LEU A 754 -27.29 5.94 4.70
CA LEU A 754 -28.28 4.88 4.82
C LEU A 754 -29.29 5.22 5.92
N GLU A 755 -30.57 4.89 5.69
CA GLU A 755 -31.62 5.17 6.68
C GLU A 755 -31.54 4.27 7.91
N ASP A 756 -31.14 3.01 7.71
CA ASP A 756 -30.91 2.04 8.78
C ASP A 756 -29.44 1.59 8.78
N LYS A 757 -28.88 1.47 9.97
CA LYS A 757 -27.46 1.13 10.17
C LYS A 757 -27.11 -0.32 9.83
N PHE A 758 -28.13 -1.16 9.68
CA PHE A 758 -28.05 -2.52 9.22
C PHE A 758 -28.70 -2.69 7.84
N THR A 759 -28.82 -1.63 7.04
CA THR A 759 -29.17 -1.80 5.62
C THR A 759 -28.04 -2.56 4.92
N ALA A 760 -28.36 -3.76 4.42
CA ALA A 760 -27.43 -4.50 3.57
C ALA A 760 -27.22 -3.72 2.27
N THR A 761 -25.99 -3.66 1.79
CA THR A 761 -25.64 -2.96 0.56
C THR A 761 -24.93 -3.91 -0.38
N ILE A 762 -25.39 -3.94 -1.63
CA ILE A 762 -24.76 -4.66 -2.74
C ILE A 762 -23.87 -3.67 -3.50
N ILE A 763 -22.66 -4.08 -3.82
CA ILE A 763 -21.79 -3.44 -4.81
C ILE A 763 -21.57 -4.48 -5.90
N GLU A 764 -22.06 -4.17 -7.09
CA GLU A 764 -21.88 -4.96 -8.31
C GLU A 764 -20.90 -4.20 -9.22
N ALA A 765 -19.87 -4.86 -9.72
CA ALA A 765 -18.84 -4.26 -10.57
C ALA A 765 -18.90 -4.79 -12.00
N GLY A 766 -18.40 -3.98 -12.94
CA GLY A 766 -18.30 -4.37 -14.34
C GLY A 766 -17.18 -3.60 -15.02
N SER A 767 -16.84 -4.00 -16.24
CA SER A 767 -15.88 -3.29 -17.07
C SER A 767 -16.37 -3.17 -18.50
N LYS A 768 -15.68 -2.35 -19.30
CA LYS A 768 -15.89 -2.29 -20.76
C LYS A 768 -15.61 -3.61 -21.47
N ALA A 769 -14.77 -4.47 -20.89
CA ALA A 769 -14.49 -5.79 -21.44
C ALA A 769 -15.71 -6.72 -21.31
N ASP A 770 -16.47 -6.59 -20.21
CA ASP A 770 -17.70 -7.35 -19.98
C ASP A 770 -18.91 -6.70 -20.68
N TYR A 771 -19.01 -5.37 -20.59
CA TYR A 771 -20.15 -4.58 -21.09
C TYR A 771 -19.65 -3.43 -21.97
N PRO A 772 -19.95 -3.38 -23.27
CA PRO A 772 -19.44 -2.31 -24.13
C PRO A 772 -19.84 -0.89 -23.70
N THR A 773 -20.93 -0.75 -22.94
CA THR A 773 -21.45 0.53 -22.44
C THR A 773 -21.97 0.42 -21.01
N LEU A 774 -22.04 1.56 -20.32
CA LEU A 774 -22.70 1.65 -19.00
C LEU A 774 -24.18 1.23 -19.11
N GLU A 775 -24.85 1.53 -20.21
CA GLU A 775 -26.24 1.13 -20.45
C GLU A 775 -26.43 -0.39 -20.50
N ALA A 776 -25.49 -1.11 -21.11
CA ALA A 776 -25.54 -2.57 -21.16
C ALA A 776 -25.35 -3.16 -19.76
N PHE A 777 -24.39 -2.64 -18.99
CA PHE A 777 -24.19 -3.02 -17.60
C PHE A 777 -25.43 -2.72 -16.74
N MET A 778 -26.02 -1.53 -16.90
CA MET A 778 -27.26 -1.17 -16.19
C MET A 778 -28.41 -2.11 -16.51
N ALA A 779 -28.56 -2.52 -17.78
CA ALA A 779 -29.63 -3.41 -18.17
C ALA A 779 -29.50 -4.79 -17.50
N ASP A 780 -28.29 -5.32 -17.43
CA ASP A 780 -28.01 -6.60 -16.76
C ASP A 780 -28.26 -6.52 -15.25
N VAL A 781 -27.70 -5.50 -14.57
CA VAL A 781 -27.92 -5.28 -13.13
C VAL A 781 -29.41 -5.16 -12.76
N LEU A 782 -30.23 -4.57 -13.62
CA LEU A 782 -31.67 -4.40 -13.36
C LEU A 782 -32.47 -5.68 -13.60
N ASP A 783 -31.93 -6.64 -14.35
CA ASP A 783 -32.53 -7.96 -14.56
C ASP A 783 -32.14 -8.96 -13.45
N ASN A 784 -31.05 -8.69 -12.72
CA ASN A 784 -30.55 -9.53 -11.64
C ASN A 784 -31.63 -9.84 -10.58
N PRO A 785 -31.86 -11.12 -10.24
CA PRO A 785 -32.76 -11.50 -9.17
C PRO A 785 -32.31 -10.93 -7.81
N ILE A 786 -33.19 -10.18 -7.15
CA ILE A 786 -32.98 -9.65 -5.81
C ILE A 786 -34.23 -9.85 -4.93
N ALA A 787 -34.05 -10.46 -3.77
CA ALA A 787 -35.14 -10.66 -2.81
C ALA A 787 -34.64 -10.59 -1.36
N LEU A 788 -35.50 -10.06 -0.48
CA LEU A 788 -35.38 -10.24 0.95
C LEU A 788 -36.43 -11.27 1.39
N TYR A 789 -35.98 -12.42 1.86
CA TYR A 789 -36.82 -13.48 2.39
C TYR A 789 -37.09 -13.25 3.88
N LYS A 790 -38.35 -13.43 4.28
CA LYS A 790 -38.79 -13.34 5.68
C LYS A 790 -38.15 -14.46 6.50
N THR A 791 -37.63 -14.11 7.68
CA THR A 791 -37.37 -15.12 8.73
C THR A 791 -38.58 -15.21 9.67
N VAL A 792 -38.47 -15.99 10.74
CA VAL A 792 -39.49 -16.03 11.81
C VAL A 792 -39.66 -14.65 12.47
N VAL A 793 -38.61 -13.83 12.50
CA VAL A 793 -38.60 -12.52 13.16
C VAL A 793 -38.78 -11.41 12.10
N PRO A 794 -39.85 -10.58 12.18
CA PRO A 794 -40.02 -9.44 11.28
C PRO A 794 -38.82 -8.49 11.33
N GLY A 795 -38.37 -8.03 10.16
CA GLY A 795 -37.20 -7.15 10.02
C GLY A 795 -35.85 -7.87 9.97
N ASP A 796 -35.76 -9.09 10.50
CA ASP A 796 -34.62 -9.97 10.30
C ASP A 796 -34.88 -10.78 9.02
N ASN A 797 -34.25 -10.39 7.91
CA ASN A 797 -34.46 -10.99 6.59
C ASN A 797 -33.19 -11.68 6.07
N VAL A 798 -33.35 -12.55 5.07
CA VAL A 798 -32.24 -13.13 4.31
C VAL A 798 -32.22 -12.49 2.91
N LEU A 799 -31.14 -11.81 2.57
CA LEU A 799 -30.89 -11.31 1.23
C LEU A 799 -30.42 -12.46 0.34
N VAL A 800 -31.14 -12.66 -0.76
CA VAL A 800 -30.74 -13.56 -1.84
C VAL A 800 -30.56 -12.71 -3.09
N TYR A 801 -29.38 -12.78 -3.69
CA TYR A 801 -29.02 -12.00 -4.86
C TYR A 801 -28.11 -12.83 -5.79
N THR A 802 -28.41 -12.80 -7.08
CA THR A 802 -27.53 -13.35 -8.13
C THR A 802 -27.04 -12.18 -8.98
N GLY A 803 -25.73 -12.02 -9.05
CA GLY A 803 -25.07 -10.90 -9.75
C GLY A 803 -25.07 -11.03 -11.26
N CYS A 804 -24.25 -10.18 -11.89
CA CYS A 804 -24.14 -10.08 -13.34
C CYS A 804 -23.28 -11.20 -13.97
N GLY A 805 -23.65 -11.64 -15.17
CA GLY A 805 -22.92 -12.66 -15.95
C GLY A 805 -23.47 -14.08 -15.83
N ASP A 806 -23.28 -14.90 -16.88
CA ASP A 806 -23.79 -16.28 -16.95
C ASP A 806 -23.19 -17.22 -15.89
N ASP A 807 -22.03 -16.86 -15.33
CA ASP A 807 -21.31 -17.58 -14.29
C ASP A 807 -21.60 -17.05 -12.87
N ALA A 808 -22.46 -16.02 -12.74
CA ALA A 808 -22.82 -15.45 -11.46
C ALA A 808 -23.48 -16.48 -10.54
N GLN A 809 -22.96 -16.58 -9.32
CA GLN A 809 -23.49 -17.49 -8.33
C GLN A 809 -24.50 -16.79 -7.41
N GLU A 810 -25.56 -17.50 -7.03
CA GLU A 810 -26.50 -17.03 -6.02
C GLU A 810 -25.78 -16.82 -4.68
N ILE A 811 -25.93 -15.64 -4.11
CA ILE A 811 -25.42 -15.29 -2.78
C ILE A 811 -26.58 -15.25 -1.79
N VAL A 812 -26.48 -16.04 -0.73
CA VAL A 812 -27.43 -16.04 0.39
C VAL A 812 -26.78 -15.41 1.61
N PHE A 813 -27.29 -14.26 2.04
CA PHE A 813 -26.73 -13.43 3.10
C PHE A 813 -27.79 -13.13 4.17
N ASN A 814 -27.60 -13.64 5.38
CA ASN A 814 -28.53 -13.40 6.49
C ASN A 814 -28.30 -12.02 7.11
N CYS A 815 -29.24 -11.08 6.91
CA CYS A 815 -29.17 -9.71 7.39
C CYS A 815 -29.61 -9.54 8.86
N GLY A 816 -30.30 -10.55 9.42
CA GLY A 816 -30.85 -10.50 10.79
C GLY A 816 -30.00 -11.22 11.83
N ALA A 817 -29.31 -12.28 11.41
CA ALA A 817 -28.56 -13.16 12.29
C ALA A 817 -27.17 -13.50 11.74
N ARG A 818 -26.28 -13.87 12.67
CA ARG A 818 -24.92 -14.33 12.40
C ARG A 818 -24.94 -15.73 11.83
N GLN A 819 -24.95 -15.83 10.52
CA GLN A 819 -24.87 -17.09 9.80
C GLN A 819 -23.76 -17.00 8.75
N ILE A 820 -23.09 -18.12 8.50
CA ILE A 820 -22.13 -18.21 7.40
C ILE A 820 -22.90 -17.96 6.09
N PRO A 821 -22.53 -16.94 5.30
CA PRO A 821 -23.14 -16.71 4.00
C PRO A 821 -22.88 -17.90 3.06
N MET A 822 -23.73 -18.05 2.04
CA MET A 822 -23.53 -19.03 0.98
C MET A 822 -23.31 -18.35 -0.37
N VAL A 823 -22.51 -18.99 -1.22
CA VAL A 823 -22.30 -18.61 -2.62
C VAL A 823 -22.43 -19.89 -3.44
N GLY A 824 -23.30 -19.91 -4.45
CA GLY A 824 -23.51 -21.08 -5.30
C GLY A 824 -24.09 -22.29 -4.55
N GLY A 825 -24.75 -22.07 -3.41
CA GLY A 825 -25.27 -23.12 -2.53
C GLY A 825 -24.24 -23.69 -1.54
N GLU A 826 -22.98 -23.24 -1.58
CA GLU A 826 -21.94 -23.66 -0.65
C GLU A 826 -21.68 -22.58 0.42
N SER A 827 -21.47 -23.00 1.67
CA SER A 827 -21.08 -22.09 2.74
C SER A 827 -19.65 -21.59 2.53
N ILE A 828 -19.39 -20.31 2.85
CA ILE A 828 -18.03 -19.77 2.82
C ILE A 828 -17.12 -20.57 3.77
N ASP A 829 -16.02 -21.10 3.23
CA ASP A 829 -14.97 -21.76 4.02
C ASP A 829 -13.99 -20.73 4.60
N TYR A 830 -14.16 -20.45 5.88
CA TYR A 830 -13.23 -19.59 6.63
C TYR A 830 -11.98 -20.32 7.12
N SER A 831 -11.94 -21.66 7.05
CA SER A 831 -10.74 -22.47 7.31
C SER A 831 -9.95 -22.70 6.01
N TYR A 832 -9.92 -21.67 5.15
CA TYR A 832 -9.43 -21.75 3.78
C TYR A 832 -8.05 -22.42 3.72
N PRO A 833 -7.83 -23.40 2.81
CA PRO A 833 -6.64 -24.24 2.85
C PRO A 833 -5.36 -23.54 2.35
N MET A 834 -5.46 -22.31 1.86
CA MET A 834 -4.34 -21.56 1.28
C MET A 834 -4.02 -20.30 2.08
N THR A 835 -2.73 -20.05 2.32
CA THR A 835 -2.25 -18.74 2.83
C THR A 835 -2.33 -17.69 1.74
N PHE A 836 -1.92 -18.05 0.53
CA PHE A 836 -1.95 -17.21 -0.66
C PHE A 836 -2.52 -18.00 -1.82
N ASP A 837 -3.51 -17.44 -2.52
CA ASP A 837 -4.16 -18.11 -3.63
C ASP A 837 -4.58 -17.14 -4.73
N SER A 838 -3.82 -17.17 -5.82
CA SER A 838 -4.12 -16.56 -7.10
C SER A 838 -3.44 -17.36 -8.22
N PRO A 839 -3.67 -17.02 -9.50
CA PRO A 839 -2.88 -17.55 -10.60
C PRO A 839 -1.37 -17.24 -10.52
N TYR A 840 -0.97 -16.22 -9.77
CA TYR A 840 0.40 -15.67 -9.76
C TYR A 840 1.16 -15.92 -8.46
N MET A 841 0.47 -16.33 -7.40
CA MET A 841 1.04 -16.57 -6.09
C MET A 841 0.25 -17.64 -5.35
N LYS A 842 0.91 -18.75 -4.99
CA LYS A 842 0.27 -19.89 -4.32
C LYS A 842 1.07 -20.40 -3.16
N SER A 843 0.38 -20.67 -2.05
CA SER A 843 0.94 -21.32 -0.87
C SER A 843 -0.14 -22.02 -0.05
N GLU A 844 0.06 -23.32 0.22
CA GLU A 844 -0.78 -24.06 1.15
C GLU A 844 -0.60 -23.52 2.57
N TYR A 845 -1.68 -23.46 3.32
CA TYR A 845 -1.67 -22.92 4.67
C TYR A 845 -0.75 -23.73 5.59
N LYS A 846 0.13 -23.03 6.33
CA LYS A 846 1.21 -23.60 7.18
C LYS A 846 2.34 -24.32 6.43
N SER A 847 2.41 -24.25 5.09
CA SER A 847 3.48 -24.93 4.34
C SER A 847 4.81 -24.19 4.34
N GLY A 848 4.78 -22.85 4.34
CA GLY A 848 5.97 -22.01 4.18
C GLY A 848 6.57 -22.07 2.78
N LYS A 849 5.91 -22.74 1.84
CA LYS A 849 6.35 -22.90 0.46
C LYS A 849 5.47 -22.05 -0.44
N ILE A 850 6.08 -21.10 -1.13
CA ILE A 850 5.38 -20.13 -1.95
C ILE A 850 5.93 -20.18 -3.36
N ARG A 851 5.04 -20.36 -4.33
CA ARG A 851 5.35 -20.24 -5.75
C ARG A 851 4.80 -18.92 -6.27
N ILE A 852 5.67 -18.09 -6.82
CA ILE A 852 5.33 -16.86 -7.55
C ILE A 852 5.63 -17.12 -9.02
N GLU A 853 4.67 -16.87 -9.91
CA GLU A 853 4.88 -17.03 -11.34
C GLU A 853 4.15 -15.97 -12.15
N TYR A 854 4.82 -15.44 -13.18
CA TYR A 854 4.22 -14.52 -14.14
C TYR A 854 5.05 -14.46 -15.42
N ASP A 855 4.38 -14.41 -16.58
CA ASP A 855 5.04 -14.24 -17.89
C ASP A 855 6.23 -15.20 -18.14
N GLY A 856 6.04 -16.48 -17.79
CA GLY A 856 7.05 -17.52 -17.96
C GLY A 856 8.20 -17.50 -16.94
N GLU A 857 8.25 -16.51 -16.05
CA GLU A 857 9.16 -16.50 -14.90
C GLU A 857 8.53 -17.19 -13.70
N THR A 858 9.35 -17.91 -12.92
CA THR A 858 8.94 -18.56 -11.69
C THR A 858 9.97 -18.28 -10.61
N LEU A 859 9.49 -18.02 -9.40
CA LEU A 859 10.28 -17.84 -8.19
C LEU A 859 9.63 -18.66 -7.07
N ASP A 860 10.37 -19.64 -6.58
CA ASP A 860 9.95 -20.46 -5.43
C ASP A 860 10.67 -19.94 -4.18
N LEU A 861 9.89 -19.61 -3.14
CA LEU A 861 10.38 -19.20 -1.82
C LEU A 861 10.08 -20.33 -0.82
N ASP A 862 11.06 -20.72 0.00
CA ASP A 862 10.92 -21.80 0.97
C ASP A 862 11.35 -21.36 2.37
N PHE A 863 10.35 -21.18 3.24
CA PHE A 863 10.49 -20.81 4.64
C PHE A 863 10.38 -22.00 5.59
N SER A 864 10.26 -23.24 5.08
CA SER A 864 9.97 -24.43 5.89
C SER A 864 11.19 -25.01 6.63
N ASN A 865 12.40 -24.52 6.33
CA ASN A 865 13.66 -25.02 6.90
C ASN A 865 14.25 -24.07 7.93
#